data_AF-A0A2N2NWM6-F1
#
_entry.id   AF-A0A2N2NWM6-F1
#
_cell.length_a   1.000
_cell.length_b   1.000
_cell.length_c   1.000
_cell.angle_alpha   90.00
_cell.angle_beta   90.00
_cell.angle_gamma   90.00
#
_symmetry.space_group_name_H-M   'P 1'
#
loop_
_entity.id
_entity.type
_entity.pdbx_description
1 polymer ?
#
loop_
_entity_poly.entity_id
_entity_poly.type
_entity_poly.pdbx_seq_one_letter_code
_entity_poly.pdbx_strand_id
1 'polypeptide(L)'
;MVNLTINGKNYEVAEGKTVLDVARENDIYIPTLCNHKDLSPYGACRLCLVESKNNGRSAIVTSCNTQVSEGMVIETETSDVTQTRKVMADFILSRCPEVPAVQRIAAYLGVEKPSFASVDPKQDCILCGLCVRACDEVAENHVIGFKGRAPDRVVTTAFNTHEAICDTCNQCVPYCPTGAITHLGGTEIGKTEKAKDRVWKRVRIVVQYAALVLFLVLMGLTLTTGIGSGPGTPINLFSRLNPLQALTAMVGAREFIGNYWPALITVAVTLVFGRVWCAWFCPLGAVLELFGFKGRRIKAQWLRKVKYVVLFTILVMAAFGSLAFMYFEPITIIIRGITTGAKPLMEYFQMVDKKDFIWPGFSWWMIGVPFVLVLLLNLVEKRFWCRYLCPLGALIGLGSKFSWIKRRVDQMSCVKCGECAKICPMGAISPENDYKSDPAECIMCMDCAVPCPKLAISFEKGQLGGWNYEFDPSRREAIATVATSAIAIGLLATDVGKVKAAKASVMRPPGAGEDFLAKCIRCDQCIEACPGHIIQPAITKGGWESLFTPIMDPFSGRCEYDCNLCGQVCPSHAIPPLSLEEKRKAVIGIAKVNFDTCVRCMDCKDNCPYDCFELVEVEGLRGVFPRVKDNSGCVGCGVCVDVCPKQDTLAIDVYPKDQVPEEIFAYTLYEDED
;
A
#
# COMPACT_ATOMS: atom_id res chain seq x y z
N MET A 1 -30.07 -40.90 -16.65
CA MET A 1 -30.35 -39.47 -16.90
C MET A 1 -31.86 -39.31 -16.89
N VAL A 2 -32.35 -38.19 -16.38
CA VAL A 2 -33.79 -37.88 -16.25
C VAL A 2 -34.04 -36.53 -16.90
N ASN A 3 -35.12 -36.40 -17.67
CA ASN A 3 -35.54 -35.15 -18.29
C ASN A 3 -36.63 -34.46 -17.45
N LEU A 4 -36.43 -33.16 -17.21
CA LEU A 4 -37.43 -32.31 -16.59
C LEU A 4 -37.47 -30.93 -17.25
N THR A 5 -38.59 -30.24 -17.09
CA THR A 5 -38.77 -28.86 -17.54
C THR A 5 -38.86 -27.95 -16.33
N ILE A 6 -38.05 -26.88 -16.26
CA ILE A 6 -38.18 -25.83 -15.23
C ILE A 6 -38.45 -24.50 -15.95
N ASN A 7 -39.57 -23.84 -15.62
CA ASN A 7 -39.99 -22.57 -16.22
C ASN A 7 -39.95 -22.59 -17.76
N GLY A 8 -40.46 -23.67 -18.35
CA GLY A 8 -40.50 -23.87 -19.80
C GLY A 8 -39.18 -24.30 -20.47
N LYS A 9 -38.07 -24.42 -19.74
CA LYS A 9 -36.78 -24.88 -20.28
C LYS A 9 -36.47 -26.31 -19.87
N ASN A 10 -35.99 -27.12 -20.81
CA ASN A 10 -35.67 -28.53 -20.59
C ASN A 10 -34.26 -28.72 -20.06
N TYR A 11 -34.10 -29.65 -19.13
CA TYR A 11 -32.86 -30.02 -18.48
C TYR A 11 -32.72 -31.53 -18.44
N GLU A 12 -31.50 -32.01 -18.70
CA GLU A 12 -31.14 -33.43 -18.60
C GLU A 12 -30.15 -33.57 -17.45
N VAL A 13 -30.51 -34.37 -16.44
CA VAL A 13 -29.73 -34.47 -15.20
C VAL A 13 -29.53 -35.92 -14.75
N ALA A 14 -28.50 -36.13 -13.92
CA ALA A 14 -28.31 -37.42 -13.27
C ALA A 14 -29.47 -37.72 -12.31
N GLU A 15 -29.84 -39.01 -12.21
CA GLU A 15 -30.88 -39.48 -11.31
C GLU A 15 -30.47 -39.26 -9.83
N GLY A 16 -31.46 -39.02 -8.96
CA GLY A 16 -31.24 -38.81 -7.53
C GLY A 16 -31.01 -37.36 -7.08
N LYS A 17 -30.90 -36.40 -8.01
CA LYS A 17 -30.84 -34.96 -7.66
C LYS A 17 -32.19 -34.43 -7.17
N THR A 18 -32.16 -33.42 -6.31
CA THR A 18 -33.38 -32.68 -5.93
C THR A 18 -33.69 -31.58 -6.94
N VAL A 19 -34.93 -31.12 -6.99
CA VAL A 19 -35.34 -29.99 -7.84
C VAL A 19 -34.50 -28.74 -7.53
N LEU A 20 -34.16 -28.51 -6.26
CA LEU A 20 -33.31 -27.37 -5.85
C LEU A 20 -31.88 -27.48 -6.37
N ASP A 21 -31.30 -28.69 -6.40
CA ASP A 21 -29.93 -28.89 -6.90
C ASP A 21 -29.87 -28.57 -8.40
N VAL A 22 -30.85 -29.06 -9.16
CA VAL A 22 -30.97 -28.75 -10.60
C VAL A 22 -31.18 -27.26 -10.83
N ALA A 23 -32.03 -26.61 -10.04
CA ALA A 23 -32.24 -25.17 -10.14
C ALA A 23 -30.94 -24.39 -9.91
N ARG A 24 -30.17 -24.74 -8.87
CA ARG A 24 -28.90 -24.07 -8.54
C ARG A 24 -27.81 -24.26 -9.60
N GLU A 25 -27.69 -25.47 -10.16
CA GLU A 25 -26.73 -25.77 -11.22
C GLU A 25 -27.00 -25.00 -12.52
N ASN A 26 -28.21 -24.49 -12.67
CA ASN A 26 -28.68 -23.78 -13.87
C ASN A 26 -29.04 -22.31 -13.58
N ASP A 27 -28.49 -21.74 -12.50
CA ASP A 27 -28.67 -20.34 -12.09
C ASP A 27 -30.14 -19.90 -11.88
N ILE A 28 -31.03 -20.85 -11.56
CA ILE A 28 -32.42 -20.58 -11.18
C ILE A 28 -32.49 -20.37 -9.67
N TYR A 29 -32.81 -19.15 -9.25
CA TYR A 29 -32.89 -18.80 -7.84
C TYR A 29 -34.20 -19.31 -7.22
N ILE A 30 -34.07 -20.15 -6.19
CA ILE A 30 -35.18 -20.56 -5.31
C ILE A 30 -34.78 -20.22 -3.87
N PRO A 31 -35.58 -19.43 -3.12
CA PRO A 31 -35.17 -18.94 -1.81
C PRO A 31 -35.17 -20.07 -0.75
N THR A 32 -34.11 -20.13 0.06
CA THR A 32 -33.98 -21.11 1.15
C THR A 32 -33.31 -20.51 2.37
N LEU A 33 -33.75 -20.87 3.57
CA LEU A 33 -33.05 -20.57 4.84
C LEU A 33 -32.55 -21.82 5.57
N CYS A 34 -33.16 -22.99 5.34
CA CYS A 34 -32.85 -24.22 6.07
C CYS A 34 -32.12 -25.28 5.23
N ASN A 35 -31.67 -24.95 4.02
CA ASN A 35 -30.96 -25.88 3.15
C ASN A 35 -29.48 -25.46 3.04
N HIS A 36 -28.59 -26.43 3.10
CA HIS A 36 -27.15 -26.27 2.89
C HIS A 36 -26.65 -27.47 2.09
N LYS A 37 -25.65 -27.28 1.22
CA LYS A 37 -25.14 -28.33 0.33
C LYS A 37 -24.48 -29.51 1.06
N ASP A 38 -23.89 -29.23 2.21
CA ASP A 38 -23.13 -30.21 2.99
C ASP A 38 -24.00 -30.96 4.01
N LEU A 39 -25.33 -30.75 4.00
CA LEU A 39 -26.27 -31.32 4.96
C LEU A 39 -27.47 -31.94 4.26
N SER A 40 -28.02 -32.99 4.86
CA SER A 40 -29.23 -33.67 4.37
C SER A 40 -30.42 -32.70 4.23
N PRO A 41 -31.28 -32.83 3.20
CA PRO A 41 -32.45 -31.96 3.08
C PRO A 41 -33.46 -32.07 4.22
N TYR A 42 -33.94 -30.93 4.74
CA TYR A 42 -34.91 -30.88 5.84
C TYR A 42 -36.27 -30.26 5.51
N GLY A 43 -36.32 -29.22 4.67
CA GLY A 43 -37.58 -28.59 4.23
C GLY A 43 -38.34 -27.76 5.28
N ALA A 44 -37.75 -27.43 6.43
CA ALA A 44 -38.46 -26.73 7.51
C ALA A 44 -38.87 -25.29 7.21
N CYS A 45 -38.06 -24.49 6.49
CA CYS A 45 -38.39 -23.08 6.26
C CYS A 45 -39.49 -22.84 5.23
N ARG A 46 -39.81 -23.85 4.40
CA ARG A 46 -40.84 -23.79 3.34
C ARG A 46 -40.72 -22.59 2.37
N LEU A 47 -39.56 -21.95 2.27
CA LEU A 47 -39.30 -20.92 1.26
C LEU A 47 -39.05 -21.53 -0.13
N CYS A 48 -38.59 -22.79 -0.17
CA CYS A 48 -38.25 -23.50 -1.40
C CYS A 48 -39.45 -24.09 -2.16
N LEU A 49 -40.66 -23.64 -1.86
CA LEU A 49 -41.87 -24.19 -2.49
C LEU A 49 -41.86 -23.90 -3.99
N VAL A 50 -42.24 -24.88 -4.79
CA VAL A 50 -42.41 -24.81 -6.25
C VAL A 50 -43.64 -25.61 -6.63
N GLU A 51 -44.26 -25.27 -7.77
CA GLU A 51 -45.34 -26.07 -8.31
C GLU A 51 -44.76 -27.17 -9.19
N SER A 52 -45.11 -28.42 -8.89
CA SER A 52 -44.72 -29.59 -9.68
C SER A 52 -45.93 -30.17 -10.38
N LYS A 53 -45.80 -30.37 -11.69
CA LYS A 53 -46.78 -31.02 -12.55
C LYS A 53 -46.18 -32.32 -13.08
N ASN A 54 -46.81 -33.44 -12.76
CA ASN A 54 -46.40 -34.75 -13.26
C ASN A 54 -47.65 -35.61 -13.52
N ASN A 55 -47.70 -36.28 -14.69
CA ASN A 55 -48.79 -37.18 -15.08
C ASN A 55 -50.20 -36.58 -14.88
N GLY A 56 -50.38 -35.30 -15.23
CA GLY A 56 -51.66 -34.60 -15.13
C GLY A 56 -52.08 -34.16 -13.72
N ARG A 57 -51.23 -34.36 -12.69
CA ARG A 57 -51.45 -33.87 -11.32
C ARG A 57 -50.54 -32.68 -11.04
N SER A 58 -51.08 -31.62 -10.44
CA SER A 58 -50.30 -30.49 -9.93
C SER A 58 -50.28 -30.49 -8.40
N ALA A 59 -49.12 -30.22 -7.81
CA ALA A 59 -48.97 -30.05 -6.37
C ALA A 59 -47.87 -29.05 -6.05
N ILE A 60 -48.05 -28.27 -4.97
CA ILE A 60 -46.98 -27.44 -4.41
C ILE A 60 -46.11 -28.32 -3.52
N VAL A 61 -44.84 -28.41 -3.88
CA VAL A 61 -43.85 -29.28 -3.21
C VAL A 61 -42.62 -28.46 -2.79
N THR A 62 -41.83 -29.00 -1.87
CA THR A 62 -40.55 -28.38 -1.49
C THR A 62 -39.44 -28.82 -2.43
N SER A 63 -38.80 -27.87 -3.12
CA SER A 63 -37.76 -28.21 -4.11
C SER A 63 -36.52 -28.84 -3.48
N CYS A 64 -36.24 -28.55 -2.21
CA CYS A 64 -35.01 -28.99 -1.55
C CYS A 64 -34.93 -30.49 -1.24
N ASN A 65 -36.06 -31.20 -1.19
CA ASN A 65 -36.12 -32.63 -0.88
C ASN A 65 -36.96 -33.44 -1.90
N THR A 66 -37.60 -32.77 -2.85
CA THR A 66 -38.30 -33.44 -3.95
C THR A 66 -37.28 -33.89 -4.97
N GLN A 67 -37.18 -35.20 -5.19
CA GLN A 67 -36.33 -35.78 -6.23
C GLN A 67 -36.94 -35.53 -7.62
N VAL A 68 -36.07 -35.31 -8.60
CA VAL A 68 -36.49 -35.17 -10.00
C VAL A 68 -36.94 -36.52 -10.56
N SER A 69 -37.98 -36.51 -11.40
CA SER A 69 -38.46 -37.69 -12.11
C SER A 69 -38.78 -37.37 -13.57
N GLU A 70 -38.84 -38.40 -14.42
CA GLU A 70 -38.98 -38.24 -15.86
C GLU A 70 -40.27 -37.50 -16.23
N GLY A 71 -40.15 -36.51 -17.11
CA GLY A 71 -41.28 -35.71 -17.58
C GLY A 71 -41.85 -34.74 -16.54
N MET A 72 -41.16 -34.53 -15.41
CA MET A 72 -41.58 -33.58 -14.39
C MET A 72 -41.48 -32.14 -14.92
N VAL A 73 -42.55 -31.36 -14.72
CA VAL A 73 -42.57 -29.92 -15.05
C VAL A 73 -42.64 -29.12 -13.75
N ILE A 74 -41.70 -28.18 -13.57
CA ILE A 74 -41.58 -27.31 -12.40
C ILE A 74 -41.82 -25.87 -12.81
N GLU A 75 -42.70 -25.18 -12.08
CA GLU A 75 -42.91 -23.75 -12.19
C GLU A 75 -42.52 -23.08 -10.87
N THR A 76 -41.60 -22.13 -10.91
CA THR A 76 -41.03 -21.55 -9.68
C THR A 76 -41.76 -20.31 -9.19
N GLU A 77 -42.56 -19.65 -10.04
CA GLU A 77 -43.15 -18.33 -9.78
C GLU A 77 -44.66 -18.28 -10.07
N THR A 78 -45.41 -19.37 -9.83
CA THR A 78 -46.89 -19.33 -9.95
C THR A 78 -47.51 -18.48 -8.85
N SER A 79 -48.73 -17.99 -9.06
CA SER A 79 -49.42 -17.13 -8.08
C SER A 79 -49.55 -17.80 -6.72
N ASP A 80 -49.87 -19.10 -6.68
CA ASP A 80 -49.99 -19.82 -5.41
C ASP A 80 -48.63 -20.01 -4.73
N VAL A 81 -47.57 -20.28 -5.49
CA VAL A 81 -46.20 -20.42 -4.95
C VAL A 81 -45.72 -19.10 -4.34
N THR A 82 -45.86 -18.00 -5.07
CA THR A 82 -45.42 -16.67 -4.63
C THR A 82 -46.19 -16.20 -3.40
N GLN A 83 -47.52 -16.35 -3.41
CA GLN A 83 -48.38 -16.06 -2.25
C GLN A 83 -47.98 -16.90 -1.03
N THR A 84 -47.75 -18.21 -1.20
CA THR A 84 -47.40 -19.10 -0.08
C THR A 84 -46.02 -18.78 0.49
N ARG A 85 -45.02 -18.52 -0.36
CA ARG A 85 -43.69 -18.08 0.07
C ARG A 85 -43.75 -16.79 0.87
N LYS A 86 -44.59 -15.83 0.44
CA LYS A 86 -44.82 -14.57 1.15
C LYS A 86 -45.36 -14.80 2.57
N VAL A 87 -46.36 -15.66 2.73
CA VAL A 87 -46.91 -16.03 4.05
C VAL A 87 -45.84 -16.71 4.93
N MET A 88 -45.06 -17.64 4.37
CA MET A 88 -43.97 -18.28 5.12
C MET A 88 -42.91 -17.28 5.57
N ALA A 89 -42.53 -16.34 4.70
CA ALA A 89 -41.57 -15.30 5.04
C ALA A 89 -42.08 -14.35 6.12
N ASP A 90 -43.37 -14.01 6.09
CA ASP A 90 -44.04 -13.23 7.14
C ASP A 90 -44.01 -13.95 8.49
N PHE A 91 -44.28 -15.25 8.55
CA PHE A 91 -44.15 -16.01 9.80
C PHE A 91 -42.73 -16.05 10.34
N ILE A 92 -41.74 -16.20 9.46
CA ILE A 92 -40.32 -16.19 9.86
C ILE A 92 -39.92 -14.79 10.36
N LEU A 93 -40.37 -13.72 9.70
CA LEU A 93 -40.12 -12.33 10.10
C LEU A 93 -40.82 -11.98 11.42
N SER A 94 -42.06 -12.43 11.60
CA SER A 94 -42.81 -12.25 12.84
C SER A 94 -42.11 -12.91 14.03
N ARG A 95 -41.43 -14.04 13.82
CA ARG A 95 -40.63 -14.70 14.85
C ARG A 95 -39.31 -13.97 15.12
N CYS A 96 -38.60 -13.55 14.07
CA CYS A 96 -37.24 -13.02 14.15
C CYS A 96 -37.13 -11.63 13.47
N PRO A 97 -37.77 -10.58 14.02
CA PRO A 97 -37.93 -9.30 13.34
C PRO A 97 -36.62 -8.52 13.21
N GLU A 98 -35.65 -8.72 14.10
CA GLU A 98 -34.37 -7.98 14.12
C GLU A 98 -33.27 -8.66 13.31
N VAL A 99 -33.50 -9.85 12.75
CA VAL A 99 -32.47 -10.63 12.05
C VAL A 99 -32.32 -10.17 10.59
N PRO A 100 -31.16 -9.64 10.15
CA PRO A 100 -31.00 -9.12 8.79
C PRO A 100 -31.23 -10.14 7.68
N ALA A 101 -30.88 -11.41 7.91
CA ALA A 101 -31.11 -12.48 6.94
C ALA A 101 -32.60 -12.73 6.68
N VAL A 102 -33.41 -12.63 7.74
CA VAL A 102 -34.86 -12.80 7.67
C VAL A 102 -35.51 -11.59 7.03
N GLN A 103 -35.16 -10.38 7.49
CA GLN A 103 -35.64 -9.12 6.93
C GLN A 103 -35.43 -9.04 5.41
N ARG A 104 -34.27 -9.47 4.91
CA ARG A 104 -33.99 -9.45 3.47
C ARG A 104 -34.81 -10.45 2.66
N ILE A 105 -34.96 -11.67 3.15
CA ILE A 105 -35.77 -12.68 2.45
C ILE A 105 -37.24 -12.28 2.47
N ALA A 106 -37.71 -11.72 3.58
CA ALA A 106 -39.04 -11.15 3.68
C ALA A 106 -39.22 -10.01 2.66
N ALA A 107 -38.29 -9.06 2.60
CA ALA A 107 -38.32 -7.97 1.62
C ALA A 107 -38.28 -8.48 0.17
N TYR A 108 -37.44 -9.48 -0.14
CA TYR A 108 -37.39 -10.12 -1.47
C TYR A 108 -38.74 -10.71 -1.88
N LEU A 109 -39.52 -11.23 -0.92
CA LEU A 109 -40.86 -11.79 -1.12
C LEU A 109 -41.99 -10.76 -0.93
N GLY A 110 -41.65 -9.47 -0.82
CA GLY A 110 -42.62 -8.38 -0.71
C GLY A 110 -43.28 -8.25 0.67
N VAL A 111 -42.60 -8.67 1.74
CA VAL A 111 -43.00 -8.50 3.15
C VAL A 111 -42.09 -7.48 3.81
N GLU A 112 -42.56 -6.24 3.97
CA GLU A 112 -41.78 -5.16 4.59
C GLU A 112 -41.89 -5.14 6.12
N LYS A 113 -43.05 -5.57 6.65
CA LYS A 113 -43.34 -5.58 8.08
C LYS A 113 -44.03 -6.88 8.44
N PRO A 114 -43.74 -7.46 9.61
CA PRO A 114 -44.43 -8.66 10.06
C PRO A 114 -45.90 -8.35 10.36
N SER A 115 -46.80 -9.23 9.96
CA SER A 115 -48.23 -9.11 10.28
C SER A 115 -48.52 -9.36 11.75
N PHE A 116 -47.65 -10.08 12.45
CA PHE A 116 -47.80 -10.43 13.86
C PHE A 116 -46.62 -9.88 14.68
N ALA A 117 -46.92 -9.35 15.86
CA ALA A 117 -45.88 -8.94 16.80
C ALA A 117 -45.13 -10.18 17.31
N SER A 118 -43.80 -10.11 17.35
CA SER A 118 -43.00 -11.17 17.98
C SER A 118 -43.29 -11.21 19.48
N VAL A 119 -43.48 -12.41 20.01
CA VAL A 119 -43.53 -12.66 21.47
C VAL A 119 -42.20 -12.28 22.12
N ASP A 120 -41.09 -12.49 21.41
CA ASP A 120 -39.74 -12.07 21.81
C ASP A 120 -39.04 -11.39 20.62
N PRO A 121 -38.98 -10.06 20.56
CA PRO A 121 -38.32 -9.33 19.48
C PRO A 121 -36.83 -9.68 19.31
N LYS A 122 -36.17 -10.16 20.37
CA LYS A 122 -34.76 -10.55 20.35
C LYS A 122 -34.54 -11.99 19.89
N GLN A 123 -35.61 -12.75 19.64
CA GLN A 123 -35.52 -14.10 19.12
C GLN A 123 -34.82 -14.09 17.76
N ASP A 124 -33.70 -14.79 17.67
CA ASP A 124 -32.88 -14.86 16.47
C ASP A 124 -32.86 -16.26 15.85
N CYS A 125 -33.43 -17.27 16.49
CA CYS A 125 -33.50 -18.64 15.98
C CYS A 125 -34.81 -18.91 15.21
N ILE A 126 -34.70 -19.16 13.91
CA ILE A 126 -35.83 -19.54 13.03
C ILE A 126 -36.16 -21.05 13.02
N LEU A 127 -35.56 -21.83 13.92
CA LEU A 127 -35.77 -23.29 14.02
C LEU A 127 -35.50 -24.07 12.71
N CYS A 128 -34.52 -23.62 11.92
CA CYS A 128 -34.16 -24.24 10.65
C CYS A 128 -33.49 -25.62 10.77
N GLY A 129 -33.00 -26.00 11.95
CA GLY A 129 -32.35 -27.28 12.20
C GLY A 129 -31.03 -27.50 11.47
N LEU A 130 -30.42 -26.46 10.89
CA LEU A 130 -29.10 -26.56 10.25
C LEU A 130 -28.01 -26.86 11.28
N CYS A 131 -28.08 -26.24 12.47
CA CYS A 131 -27.14 -26.49 13.55
C CYS A 131 -27.25 -27.89 14.15
N VAL A 132 -28.48 -28.42 14.28
CA VAL A 132 -28.75 -29.81 14.72
C VAL A 132 -28.14 -30.80 13.72
N ARG A 133 -28.48 -30.68 12.43
CA ARG A 133 -27.90 -31.54 11.38
C ARG A 133 -26.39 -31.40 11.26
N ALA A 134 -25.83 -30.20 11.38
CA ALA A 134 -24.38 -30.05 11.41
C ALA A 134 -23.73 -30.75 12.62
N CYS A 135 -24.39 -30.77 13.77
CA CYS A 135 -23.93 -31.52 14.93
C CYS A 135 -24.00 -33.04 14.72
N ASP A 136 -25.01 -33.51 13.99
CA ASP A 136 -25.26 -34.93 13.76
C ASP A 136 -24.43 -35.49 12.59
N GLU A 137 -24.37 -34.78 11.48
CA GLU A 137 -23.86 -35.28 10.18
C GLU A 137 -22.42 -34.85 9.91
N VAL A 138 -22.00 -33.68 10.42
CA VAL A 138 -20.65 -33.13 10.15
C VAL A 138 -19.74 -33.29 11.36
N ALA A 139 -20.26 -32.99 12.54
CA ALA A 139 -19.49 -33.08 13.77
C ALA A 139 -19.57 -34.47 14.43
N GLU A 140 -20.56 -35.29 14.05
CA GLU A 140 -20.84 -36.63 14.61
C GLU A 140 -20.91 -36.65 16.16
N ASN A 141 -21.33 -35.53 16.76
CA ASN A 141 -21.34 -35.34 18.22
C ASN A 141 -22.73 -35.56 18.82
N HIS A 142 -23.80 -35.35 18.05
CA HIS A 142 -25.20 -35.55 18.47
C HIS A 142 -25.63 -34.82 19.77
N VAL A 143 -25.04 -33.65 20.05
CA VAL A 143 -25.26 -32.91 21.31
C VAL A 143 -26.42 -31.90 21.21
N ILE A 144 -26.63 -31.29 20.05
CA ILE A 144 -27.62 -30.22 19.86
C ILE A 144 -28.88 -30.82 19.22
N GLY A 145 -30.05 -30.54 19.81
CA GLY A 145 -31.34 -31.04 19.32
C GLY A 145 -32.47 -30.03 19.47
N PHE A 146 -33.67 -30.45 19.09
CA PHE A 146 -34.89 -29.70 19.36
C PHE A 146 -35.56 -30.20 20.65
N LYS A 147 -35.95 -29.28 21.53
CA LYS A 147 -36.75 -29.57 22.73
C LYS A 147 -38.10 -28.85 22.64
N GLY A 148 -39.16 -29.49 23.13
CA GLY A 148 -40.51 -28.93 23.15
C GLY A 148 -41.27 -29.09 21.82
N ARG A 149 -42.49 -28.56 21.77
CA ARG A 149 -43.38 -28.61 20.61
C ARG A 149 -44.09 -27.27 20.44
N ALA A 150 -44.36 -26.91 19.18
CA ALA A 150 -45.07 -25.69 18.82
C ALA A 150 -44.46 -24.44 19.49
N PRO A 151 -45.15 -23.47 20.13
CA PRO A 151 -44.51 -22.17 20.41
C PRO A 151 -43.26 -22.30 21.30
N ASP A 152 -43.21 -23.34 22.15
CA ASP A 152 -42.12 -23.60 23.09
C ASP A 152 -40.93 -24.36 22.47
N ARG A 153 -40.97 -24.64 21.16
CA ARG A 153 -39.89 -25.38 20.49
C ARG A 153 -38.63 -24.52 20.43
N VAL A 154 -37.54 -25.06 20.96
CA VAL A 154 -36.22 -24.41 21.01
C VAL A 154 -35.12 -25.38 20.57
N VAL A 155 -34.00 -24.81 20.12
CA VAL A 155 -32.75 -25.57 19.90
C VAL A 155 -31.95 -25.51 21.19
N THR A 156 -31.59 -26.65 21.75
CA THR A 156 -30.82 -26.76 23.00
C THR A 156 -30.08 -28.09 23.06
N THR A 157 -29.22 -28.29 24.07
CA THR A 157 -28.56 -29.57 24.33
C THR A 157 -29.41 -30.50 25.19
N ALA A 158 -29.10 -31.79 25.17
CA ALA A 158 -29.70 -32.74 26.11
C ALA A 158 -29.52 -32.24 27.56
N PHE A 159 -30.60 -32.26 28.34
CA PHE A 159 -30.64 -31.79 29.72
C PHE A 159 -30.20 -30.31 29.96
N ASN A 160 -30.06 -29.49 28.91
CA ASN A 160 -29.44 -28.16 28.96
C ASN A 160 -28.03 -28.15 29.58
N THR A 161 -27.32 -29.28 29.58
CA THR A 161 -25.93 -29.35 30.03
C THR A 161 -25.04 -29.06 28.82
N HIS A 162 -24.30 -27.96 28.86
CA HIS A 162 -23.57 -27.41 27.72
C HIS A 162 -22.08 -27.76 27.69
N GLU A 163 -21.53 -28.43 28.70
CA GLU A 163 -20.13 -28.17 29.03
C GLU A 163 -19.13 -29.16 28.41
N ALA A 164 -18.04 -28.58 27.89
CA ALA A 164 -16.83 -29.13 27.26
C ALA A 164 -16.85 -29.40 25.73
N ILE A 165 -17.81 -30.16 25.20
CA ILE A 165 -17.77 -30.59 23.78
C ILE A 165 -18.11 -29.43 22.84
N CYS A 166 -19.16 -28.67 23.13
CA CYS A 166 -19.61 -27.60 22.25
C CYS A 166 -18.62 -26.43 22.18
N ASP A 167 -17.94 -26.09 23.29
CA ASP A 167 -16.99 -24.97 23.35
C ASP A 167 -15.76 -25.16 22.45
N THR A 168 -15.40 -26.42 22.18
CA THR A 168 -14.25 -26.79 21.36
C THR A 168 -14.63 -27.10 19.91
N CYS A 169 -15.79 -27.74 19.68
CA CYS A 169 -16.19 -28.25 18.37
C CYS A 169 -16.55 -27.16 17.34
N ASN A 170 -17.48 -26.26 17.68
CA ASN A 170 -17.92 -25.11 16.86
C ASN A 170 -18.38 -25.39 15.41
N GLN A 171 -18.55 -26.65 15.02
CA GLN A 171 -18.89 -27.02 13.63
C GLN A 171 -20.24 -26.49 13.16
N CYS A 172 -21.21 -26.27 14.05
CA CYS A 172 -22.53 -25.76 13.67
C CYS A 172 -22.57 -24.24 13.39
N VAL A 173 -21.53 -23.47 13.75
CA VAL A 173 -21.51 -22.00 13.61
C VAL A 173 -21.67 -21.52 12.16
N PRO A 174 -20.90 -22.04 11.18
CA PRO A 174 -20.97 -21.58 9.80
C PRO A 174 -22.33 -21.85 9.15
N TYR A 175 -23.03 -22.90 9.62
CA TYR A 175 -24.31 -23.33 9.07
C TYR A 175 -25.51 -22.52 9.58
N CYS A 176 -25.38 -21.77 10.69
CA CYS A 176 -26.51 -21.02 11.23
C CYS A 176 -26.86 -19.84 10.32
N PRO A 177 -28.07 -19.77 9.72
CA PRO A 177 -28.44 -18.72 8.77
C PRO A 177 -28.77 -17.40 9.45
N THR A 178 -29.10 -17.39 10.74
CA THR A 178 -29.45 -16.17 11.50
C THR A 178 -28.36 -15.67 12.44
N GLY A 179 -27.55 -16.58 12.98
CA GLY A 179 -26.44 -16.27 13.89
C GLY A 179 -26.77 -16.66 15.33
N ALA A 180 -28.00 -17.13 15.56
CA ALA A 180 -28.54 -17.56 16.84
C ALA A 180 -27.63 -18.50 17.62
N ILE A 181 -26.95 -19.42 16.95
CA ILE A 181 -26.05 -20.38 17.60
C ILE A 181 -24.89 -19.70 18.36
N THR A 182 -24.56 -18.44 18.04
CA THR A 182 -23.56 -17.64 18.76
C THR A 182 -24.12 -16.87 19.96
N HIS A 183 -25.45 -16.82 20.10
CA HIS A 183 -26.20 -16.11 21.15
C HIS A 183 -27.00 -17.04 22.07
N LEU A 184 -27.10 -18.34 21.76
CA LEU A 184 -27.67 -19.34 22.67
C LEU A 184 -26.94 -19.27 24.01
N GLY A 185 -27.63 -18.74 25.02
CA GLY A 185 -27.07 -18.30 26.28
C GLY A 185 -26.27 -19.40 26.96
N GLY A 186 -24.95 -19.22 27.01
CA GLY A 186 -24.05 -20.07 27.79
C GLY A 186 -22.82 -20.65 27.09
N THR A 187 -22.51 -20.30 25.83
CA THR A 187 -21.41 -21.00 25.12
C THR A 187 -20.32 -20.07 24.55
N GLU A 188 -19.06 -20.50 24.63
CA GLU A 188 -17.89 -19.81 24.05
C GLU A 188 -17.77 -20.00 22.52
N ILE A 189 -18.81 -20.56 21.90
CA ILE A 189 -18.80 -21.16 20.56
C ILE A 189 -18.31 -20.20 19.45
N GLY A 190 -18.86 -18.99 19.42
CA GLY A 190 -18.45 -17.96 18.45
C GLY A 190 -17.15 -17.24 18.83
N LYS A 191 -16.66 -17.39 20.08
CA LYS A 191 -15.52 -16.64 20.61
C LYS A 191 -14.18 -17.25 20.17
N THR A 192 -14.09 -18.57 20.02
CA THR A 192 -12.87 -19.29 19.60
C THR A 192 -12.47 -19.01 18.16
N GLU A 193 -13.38 -19.08 17.21
CA GLU A 193 -13.08 -18.74 15.80
C GLU A 193 -12.78 -17.24 15.64
N LYS A 194 -13.56 -16.36 16.29
CA LYS A 194 -13.21 -14.94 16.37
C LYS A 194 -11.89 -14.69 17.10
N ALA A 195 -11.41 -15.62 17.95
CA ALA A 195 -10.10 -15.52 18.57
C ALA A 195 -8.99 -15.76 17.54
N LYS A 196 -9.12 -16.72 16.62
CA LYS A 196 -8.16 -16.95 15.52
C LYS A 196 -8.03 -15.71 14.62
N ASP A 197 -9.14 -15.10 14.20
CA ASP A 197 -9.11 -13.86 13.41
C ASP A 197 -8.48 -12.70 14.18
N ARG A 198 -8.74 -12.60 15.48
CA ARG A 198 -8.10 -11.62 16.36
C ARG A 198 -6.59 -11.86 16.48
N VAL A 199 -6.14 -13.11 16.51
CA VAL A 199 -4.71 -13.47 16.52
C VAL A 199 -4.04 -12.99 15.25
N TRP A 200 -4.56 -13.33 14.07
CA TRP A 200 -3.98 -12.87 12.80
C TRP A 200 -3.97 -11.35 12.66
N LYS A 201 -5.04 -10.69 13.10
CA LYS A 201 -5.08 -9.23 13.18
C LYS A 201 -3.99 -8.68 14.11
N ARG A 202 -3.76 -9.29 15.28
CA ARG A 202 -2.68 -8.91 16.21
C ARG A 202 -1.30 -9.15 15.61
N VAL A 203 -1.07 -10.32 15.00
CA VAL A 203 0.20 -10.64 14.31
C VAL A 203 0.50 -9.58 13.26
N ARG A 204 -0.49 -9.24 12.43
CA ARG A 204 -0.36 -8.15 11.44
C ARG A 204 0.04 -6.82 12.07
N ILE A 205 -0.62 -6.41 13.16
CA ILE A 205 -0.30 -5.18 13.89
C ILE A 205 1.13 -5.21 14.45
N VAL A 206 1.53 -6.33 15.05
CA VAL A 206 2.88 -6.51 15.60
C VAL A 206 3.93 -6.41 14.51
N VAL A 207 3.74 -7.10 13.37
CA VAL A 207 4.67 -7.03 12.23
C VAL A 207 4.75 -5.61 11.67
N GLN A 208 3.62 -4.93 11.53
CA GLN A 208 3.55 -3.55 11.05
C GLN A 208 4.33 -2.56 11.92
N TYR A 209 4.15 -2.65 13.25
CA TYR A 209 4.90 -1.78 14.16
C TYR A 209 6.35 -2.21 14.32
N ALA A 210 6.66 -3.50 14.27
CA ALA A 210 8.05 -3.97 14.22
C ALA A 210 8.78 -3.45 12.98
N ALA A 211 8.13 -3.45 11.81
CA ALA A 211 8.67 -2.87 10.58
C ALA A 211 8.85 -1.35 10.70
N LEU A 212 7.90 -0.64 11.32
CA LEU A 212 8.05 0.80 11.59
C LEU A 212 9.22 1.09 12.55
N VAL A 213 9.34 0.34 13.65
CA VAL A 213 10.45 0.47 14.60
C VAL A 213 11.77 0.18 13.93
N LEU A 214 11.86 -0.90 13.14
CA LEU A 214 13.06 -1.22 12.36
C LEU A 214 13.42 -0.07 11.40
N PHE A 215 12.44 0.49 10.68
CA PHE A 215 12.65 1.64 9.81
C PHE A 215 13.19 2.87 10.57
N LEU A 216 12.61 3.18 11.73
CA LEU A 216 13.04 4.30 12.58
C LEU A 216 14.44 4.08 13.16
N VAL A 217 14.76 2.85 13.58
CA VAL A 217 16.11 2.51 14.08
C VAL A 217 17.15 2.67 12.98
N LEU A 218 16.88 2.16 11.77
CA LEU A 218 17.80 2.31 10.63
C LEU A 218 18.00 3.79 10.26
N MET A 219 16.95 4.61 10.32
CA MET A 219 17.06 6.06 10.10
C MET A 219 17.82 6.76 11.24
N GLY A 220 17.54 6.43 12.49
CA GLY A 220 18.22 7.01 13.65
C GLY A 220 19.72 6.71 13.66
N LEU A 221 20.12 5.49 13.29
CA LEU A 221 21.53 5.12 13.10
C LEU A 221 22.22 5.98 12.04
N THR A 222 21.51 6.28 10.94
CA THR A 222 22.01 7.18 9.87
C THR A 222 22.25 8.59 10.40
N LEU A 223 21.31 9.11 11.20
CA LEU A 223 21.33 10.50 11.68
C LEU A 223 22.30 10.76 12.85
N THR A 224 22.56 9.76 13.71
CA THR A 224 23.23 10.01 15.01
C THR A 224 24.69 9.65 15.06
N THR A 225 25.14 8.68 14.27
CA THR A 225 26.44 8.06 14.53
C THR A 225 27.31 7.93 13.29
N GLY A 226 26.73 7.91 12.08
CA GLY A 226 27.42 7.38 10.90
C GLY A 226 27.87 5.90 11.06
N ILE A 227 27.72 5.31 12.26
CA ILE A 227 28.07 3.94 12.63
C ILE A 227 27.07 3.04 11.94
N GLY A 228 27.59 2.15 11.10
CA GLY A 228 26.77 1.31 10.23
C GLY A 228 26.51 1.93 8.86
N SER A 229 27.31 2.89 8.40
CA SER A 229 27.29 3.35 7.00
C SER A 229 28.34 2.63 6.12
N GLY A 230 29.03 1.62 6.67
CA GLY A 230 29.95 0.76 5.93
C GLY A 230 29.25 -0.14 4.91
N PRO A 231 30.02 -0.80 4.01
CA PRO A 231 29.48 -1.69 2.99
C PRO A 231 28.58 -2.78 3.58
N GLY A 232 27.39 -2.99 3.00
CA GLY A 232 26.48 -4.09 3.39
C GLY A 232 25.48 -3.78 4.51
N THR A 233 25.43 -2.54 4.97
CA THR A 233 24.53 -2.13 6.05
C THR A 233 23.10 -1.89 5.54
N PRO A 234 22.05 -2.35 6.25
CA PRO A 234 20.68 -2.32 5.75
C PRO A 234 19.99 -0.95 5.87
N ILE A 235 20.72 0.17 5.92
CA ILE A 235 20.14 1.52 6.10
C ILE A 235 19.10 1.85 5.02
N ASN A 236 19.36 1.43 3.78
CA ASN A 236 18.47 1.63 2.64
C ASN A 236 17.55 0.43 2.36
N LEU A 237 17.36 -0.49 3.33
CA LEU A 237 16.58 -1.71 3.16
C LEU A 237 15.16 -1.47 2.63
N PHE A 238 14.44 -0.49 3.20
CA PHE A 238 13.07 -0.19 2.76
C PHE A 238 13.00 0.40 1.35
N SER A 239 14.03 1.14 0.92
CA SER A 239 14.20 1.58 -0.46
C SER A 239 14.52 0.39 -1.38
N ARG A 240 15.38 -0.54 -0.93
CA ARG A 240 15.74 -1.74 -1.71
C ARG A 240 14.61 -2.75 -1.84
N LEU A 241 13.71 -2.83 -0.85
CA LEU A 241 12.48 -3.63 -0.90
C LEU A 241 11.38 -3.00 -1.78
N ASN A 242 11.62 -1.80 -2.33
CA ASN A 242 10.62 -1.04 -3.06
C ASN A 242 10.66 -1.34 -4.57
N PRO A 243 9.69 -2.12 -5.11
CA PRO A 243 9.68 -2.46 -6.53
C PRO A 243 9.47 -1.25 -7.46
N LEU A 244 8.83 -0.16 -6.99
CA LEU A 244 8.67 1.03 -7.83
C LEU A 244 9.99 1.77 -8.01
N GLN A 245 10.76 1.95 -6.92
CA GLN A 245 12.09 2.56 -7.01
C GLN A 245 13.03 1.71 -7.86
N ALA A 246 13.01 0.38 -7.68
CA ALA A 246 13.79 -0.55 -8.49
C ALA A 246 13.47 -0.43 -9.98
N LEU A 247 12.18 -0.53 -10.33
CA LEU A 247 11.73 -0.49 -11.73
C LEU A 247 12.06 0.85 -12.38
N THR A 248 11.77 1.97 -11.72
CA THR A 248 11.99 3.31 -12.29
C THR A 248 13.47 3.64 -12.46
N ALA A 249 14.33 3.27 -11.51
CA ALA A 249 15.77 3.45 -11.63
C ALA A 249 16.36 2.60 -12.77
N MET A 250 15.96 1.33 -12.89
CA MET A 250 16.43 0.45 -13.98
C MET A 250 15.95 0.92 -15.35
N VAL A 251 14.68 1.33 -15.46
CA VAL A 251 14.11 1.85 -16.72
C VAL A 251 14.75 3.18 -17.11
N GLY A 252 14.96 4.08 -16.14
CA GLY A 252 15.62 5.37 -16.36
C GLY A 252 17.05 5.22 -16.82
N ALA A 253 17.84 4.43 -16.10
CA ALA A 253 19.23 4.16 -16.42
C ALA A 253 19.43 3.28 -17.66
N ARG A 254 18.40 2.52 -18.05
CA ARG A 254 18.51 1.41 -19.02
C ARG A 254 19.58 0.39 -18.61
N GLU A 255 19.67 0.13 -17.30
CA GLU A 255 20.68 -0.72 -16.69
C GLU A 255 20.07 -1.60 -15.59
N PHE A 256 20.58 -2.81 -15.43
CA PHE A 256 20.22 -3.66 -14.30
C PHE A 256 20.98 -3.26 -13.03
N ILE A 257 20.25 -2.82 -12.00
CA ILE A 257 20.82 -2.38 -10.72
C ILE A 257 20.66 -3.50 -9.68
N GLY A 258 21.69 -4.34 -9.54
CA GLY A 258 21.67 -5.53 -8.66
C GLY A 258 21.38 -5.25 -7.19
N ASN A 259 21.62 -4.03 -6.70
CA ASN A 259 21.35 -3.66 -5.30
C ASN A 259 19.86 -3.76 -4.91
N TYR A 260 18.97 -3.66 -5.90
CA TYR A 260 17.52 -3.78 -5.73
C TYR A 260 16.99 -5.22 -5.69
N TRP A 261 17.85 -6.25 -5.62
CA TRP A 261 17.39 -7.64 -5.46
C TRP A 261 16.34 -7.86 -4.35
N PRO A 262 16.34 -7.14 -3.19
CA PRO A 262 15.30 -7.34 -2.17
C PRO A 262 13.89 -6.99 -2.66
N ALA A 263 13.73 -6.15 -3.68
CA ALA A 263 12.42 -5.85 -4.26
C ALA A 263 11.71 -7.11 -4.80
N LEU A 264 12.47 -8.15 -5.18
CA LEU A 264 11.93 -9.45 -5.59
C LEU A 264 11.19 -10.14 -4.44
N ILE A 265 11.59 -9.93 -3.18
CA ILE A 265 10.87 -10.43 -2.01
C ILE A 265 9.49 -9.78 -1.95
N THR A 266 9.40 -8.46 -2.13
CA THR A 266 8.12 -7.75 -2.15
C THR A 266 7.23 -8.22 -3.29
N VAL A 267 7.78 -8.43 -4.48
CA VAL A 267 7.04 -8.99 -5.63
C VAL A 267 6.55 -10.41 -5.32
N ALA A 268 7.42 -11.29 -4.82
CA ALA A 268 7.06 -12.67 -4.48
C ALA A 268 5.97 -12.72 -3.40
N VAL A 269 6.12 -11.98 -2.30
CA VAL A 269 5.11 -11.86 -1.25
C VAL A 269 3.80 -11.30 -1.81
N THR A 270 3.86 -10.38 -2.77
CA THR A 270 2.66 -9.84 -3.42
C THR A 270 1.94 -10.88 -4.28
N LEU A 271 2.68 -11.69 -5.03
CA LEU A 271 2.12 -12.79 -5.83
C LEU A 271 1.61 -13.94 -4.98
N VAL A 272 2.10 -14.12 -3.74
CA VAL A 272 1.57 -15.15 -2.84
C VAL A 272 0.37 -14.63 -2.06
N PHE A 273 0.49 -13.47 -1.40
CA PHE A 273 -0.48 -13.02 -0.40
C PHE A 273 -1.30 -11.80 -0.83
N GLY A 274 -1.05 -11.21 -2.00
CA GLY A 274 -1.70 -9.99 -2.45
C GLY A 274 -1.01 -8.74 -1.93
N ARG A 275 -1.74 -7.62 -1.78
CA ARG A 275 -1.16 -6.30 -1.43
C ARG A 275 -0.79 -6.18 0.07
N VAL A 276 -0.16 -7.21 0.63
CA VAL A 276 0.25 -7.34 2.04
C VAL A 276 1.23 -6.25 2.46
N TRP A 277 2.17 -5.86 1.59
CA TRP A 277 3.18 -4.84 1.87
C TRP A 277 2.59 -3.56 2.50
N CYS A 278 1.46 -3.08 1.96
CA CYS A 278 0.83 -1.82 2.40
C CYS A 278 0.26 -1.85 3.82
N ALA A 279 -0.08 -3.03 4.38
CA ALA A 279 -0.61 -3.15 5.73
C ALA A 279 0.39 -3.75 6.73
N TRP A 280 1.39 -4.51 6.26
CA TRP A 280 2.29 -5.28 7.13
C TRP A 280 3.71 -4.72 7.20
N PHE A 281 4.22 -4.07 6.16
CA PHE A 281 5.64 -3.71 6.07
C PHE A 281 5.88 -2.23 5.78
N CYS A 282 4.94 -1.55 5.11
CA CYS A 282 5.11 -0.16 4.70
C CYS A 282 5.11 0.79 5.92
N PRO A 283 6.21 1.52 6.20
CA PRO A 283 6.30 2.41 7.35
C PRO A 283 5.33 3.61 7.22
N LEU A 284 5.15 4.16 6.02
CA LEU A 284 4.11 5.19 5.79
C LEU A 284 2.70 4.65 6.08
N GLY A 285 2.43 3.40 5.70
CA GLY A 285 1.16 2.74 6.01
C GLY A 285 0.90 2.58 7.51
N ALA A 286 1.96 2.31 8.30
CA ALA A 286 1.90 2.26 9.76
C ALA A 286 1.60 3.62 10.37
N VAL A 287 2.31 4.67 9.92
CA VAL A 287 2.04 6.06 10.36
C VAL A 287 0.59 6.44 10.05
N LEU A 288 0.09 6.20 8.84
CA LEU A 288 -1.30 6.52 8.48
C LEU A 288 -2.35 5.69 9.23
N GLU A 289 -1.95 4.59 9.87
CA GLU A 289 -2.85 3.81 10.70
C GLU A 289 -3.01 4.38 12.12
N LEU A 290 -1.95 5.01 12.64
CA LEU A 290 -1.92 5.70 13.93
C LEU A 290 -2.77 6.98 13.94
N PHE A 291 -2.83 7.68 12.81
CA PHE A 291 -3.57 8.93 12.66
C PHE A 291 -4.89 8.73 11.87
N GLY A 292 -5.87 9.63 12.06
CA GLY A 292 -7.09 9.70 11.23
C GLY A 292 -8.37 9.11 11.85
N PHE A 293 -9.53 9.56 11.34
CA PHE A 293 -10.85 9.19 11.85
C PHE A 293 -11.43 7.97 11.13
N LYS A 294 -12.07 7.05 11.88
CA LYS A 294 -12.77 5.90 11.31
C LYS A 294 -14.14 6.31 10.74
N GLY A 295 -14.55 5.71 9.62
CA GLY A 295 -15.93 5.73 9.15
C GLY A 295 -16.31 6.80 8.11
N ARG A 296 -15.45 7.80 7.82
CA ARG A 296 -15.68 8.74 6.71
C ARG A 296 -15.23 8.13 5.38
N ARG A 297 -16.03 8.31 4.32
CA ARG A 297 -15.71 7.88 2.95
C ARG A 297 -16.10 8.91 1.91
N ILE A 298 -15.21 9.16 0.96
CA ILE A 298 -15.51 10.01 -0.20
C ILE A 298 -16.37 9.21 -1.18
N LYS A 299 -17.46 9.82 -1.67
CA LYS A 299 -18.39 9.19 -2.63
C LYS A 299 -17.78 9.05 -4.03
N ALA A 300 -16.89 9.97 -4.43
CA ALA A 300 -16.22 9.98 -5.72
C ALA A 300 -15.18 8.84 -5.86
N GLN A 301 -15.66 7.61 -6.11
CA GLN A 301 -14.79 6.43 -6.23
C GLN A 301 -13.85 6.49 -7.45
N TRP A 302 -14.17 7.29 -8.47
CA TRP A 302 -13.32 7.48 -9.65
C TRP A 302 -11.92 8.02 -9.30
N LEU A 303 -11.78 8.73 -8.18
CA LEU A 303 -10.48 9.22 -7.68
C LEU A 303 -9.47 8.09 -7.44
N ARG A 304 -9.91 6.85 -7.25
CA ARG A 304 -9.03 5.69 -7.11
C ARG A 304 -8.20 5.42 -8.36
N LYS A 305 -8.63 5.92 -9.53
CA LYS A 305 -7.86 5.80 -10.78
C LYS A 305 -6.65 6.74 -10.81
N VAL A 306 -6.63 7.80 -10.00
CA VAL A 306 -5.56 8.82 -10.00
C VAL A 306 -4.20 8.22 -9.66
N LYS A 307 -4.09 7.28 -8.72
CA LYS A 307 -2.81 6.60 -8.43
C LYS A 307 -2.21 5.87 -9.64
N TYR A 308 -3.04 5.38 -10.56
CA TYR A 308 -2.56 4.78 -11.81
C TYR A 308 -2.08 5.85 -12.78
N VAL A 309 -2.74 7.01 -12.82
CA VAL A 309 -2.24 8.18 -13.57
C VAL A 309 -0.87 8.60 -13.05
N VAL A 310 -0.70 8.73 -11.73
CA VAL A 310 0.60 9.04 -11.11
C VAL A 310 1.65 7.98 -11.44
N LEU A 311 1.30 6.69 -11.31
CA LEU A 311 2.20 5.59 -11.66
C LEU A 311 2.65 5.64 -13.12
N PHE A 312 1.72 5.70 -14.08
CA PHE A 312 2.06 5.70 -15.50
C PHE A 312 2.82 6.97 -15.89
N THR A 313 2.53 8.13 -15.29
CA THR A 313 3.32 9.35 -15.48
C THR A 313 4.77 9.13 -15.05
N ILE A 314 4.99 8.57 -13.85
CA ILE A 314 6.33 8.25 -13.34
C ILE A 314 7.07 7.28 -14.27
N LEU A 315 6.39 6.22 -14.76
CA LEU A 315 7.01 5.24 -15.66
C LEU A 315 7.37 5.84 -17.03
N VAL A 316 6.53 6.71 -17.58
CA VAL A 316 6.83 7.41 -18.84
C VAL A 316 8.00 8.36 -18.64
N MET A 317 8.02 9.16 -17.57
CA MET A 317 9.18 10.03 -17.26
C MET A 317 10.46 9.22 -17.12
N ALA A 318 10.41 8.10 -16.41
CA ALA A 318 11.54 7.19 -16.26
C ALA A 318 12.01 6.69 -17.63
N ALA A 319 11.13 6.29 -18.55
CA ALA A 319 11.53 5.86 -19.90
C ALA A 319 12.27 6.95 -20.71
N PHE A 320 12.00 8.23 -20.43
CA PHE A 320 12.71 9.38 -21.00
C PHE A 320 13.95 9.80 -20.18
N GLY A 321 14.32 9.06 -19.14
CA GLY A 321 15.51 9.31 -18.32
C GLY A 321 15.31 10.37 -17.22
N SER A 322 14.05 10.72 -16.90
CA SER A 322 13.72 11.65 -15.80
C SER A 322 13.04 10.91 -14.65
N LEU A 323 13.60 11.06 -13.44
CA LEU A 323 13.01 10.52 -12.21
C LEU A 323 12.40 11.63 -11.32
N ALA A 324 12.14 12.84 -11.86
CA ALA A 324 11.73 14.00 -11.08
C ALA A 324 10.50 13.75 -10.18
N PHE A 325 9.57 12.90 -10.62
CA PHE A 325 8.34 12.60 -9.89
C PHE A 325 8.50 11.50 -8.81
N MET A 326 9.69 10.91 -8.67
CA MET A 326 9.99 9.98 -7.57
C MET A 326 9.93 10.64 -6.18
N TYR A 327 9.84 11.97 -6.16
CA TYR A 327 9.48 12.74 -4.97
C TYR A 327 8.11 12.34 -4.37
N PHE A 328 7.15 11.88 -5.19
CA PHE A 328 5.84 11.41 -4.73
C PHE A 328 5.83 9.93 -4.31
N GLU A 329 7.00 9.31 -4.16
CA GLU A 329 7.10 7.93 -3.74
C GLU A 329 6.95 7.83 -2.19
N PRO A 330 6.11 6.92 -1.65
CA PRO A 330 5.79 6.89 -0.22
C PRO A 330 6.98 6.66 0.72
N ILE A 331 8.03 5.93 0.34
CA ILE A 331 9.23 5.76 1.16
C ILE A 331 10.07 7.04 1.14
N THR A 332 10.23 7.68 -0.03
CA THR A 332 10.87 9.00 -0.14
C THR A 332 10.17 10.06 0.71
N ILE A 333 8.83 10.11 0.67
CA ILE A 333 8.03 11.08 1.44
C ILE A 333 8.25 10.91 2.95
N ILE A 334 8.22 9.67 3.46
CA ILE A 334 8.37 9.45 4.90
C ILE A 334 9.81 9.70 5.38
N ILE A 335 10.83 9.35 4.59
CA ILE A 335 12.23 9.65 4.93
C ILE A 335 12.40 11.16 5.10
N ARG A 336 12.00 11.94 4.07
CA ARG A 336 12.04 13.40 4.10
C ARG A 336 11.22 14.00 5.22
N GLY A 337 10.00 13.51 5.42
CA GLY A 337 9.11 13.99 6.47
C GLY A 337 9.71 13.82 7.87
N ILE A 338 10.35 12.67 8.14
CA ILE A 338 10.99 12.40 9.42
C ILE A 338 12.27 13.21 9.58
N THR A 339 13.14 13.26 8.57
CA THR A 339 14.41 14.00 8.69
C THR A 339 14.17 15.49 8.86
N THR A 340 13.16 16.02 8.16
CA THR A 340 12.62 17.37 8.39
C THR A 340 12.15 17.51 9.85
N GLY A 341 11.27 16.65 10.36
CA GLY A 341 10.81 16.79 11.75
C GLY A 341 11.90 16.58 12.83
N ALA A 342 12.87 15.69 12.60
CA ALA A 342 13.79 15.20 13.62
C ALA A 342 14.96 16.14 13.90
N LYS A 343 15.58 16.74 12.88
CA LYS A 343 16.77 17.58 13.06
C LYS A 343 16.57 18.78 14.01
N PRO A 344 15.49 19.58 13.90
CA PRO A 344 15.24 20.68 14.83
C PRO A 344 15.00 20.19 16.26
N LEU A 345 14.38 19.02 16.40
CA LEU A 345 14.13 18.42 17.72
C LEU A 345 15.45 17.96 18.37
N MET A 346 16.34 17.35 17.59
CA MET A 346 17.65 16.90 18.06
C MET A 346 18.55 18.08 18.46
N GLU A 347 18.53 19.17 17.69
CA GLU A 347 19.23 20.42 18.06
C GLU A 347 18.63 21.03 19.34
N TYR A 348 17.30 21.09 19.46
CA TYR A 348 16.63 21.59 20.67
C TYR A 348 17.06 20.82 21.94
N PHE A 349 17.29 19.51 21.83
CA PHE A 349 17.81 18.67 22.90
C PHE A 349 19.35 18.62 22.99
N GLN A 350 20.05 19.48 22.25
CA GLN A 350 21.52 19.58 22.22
C GLN A 350 22.22 18.25 21.87
N MET A 351 21.55 17.40 21.08
CA MET A 351 22.13 16.14 20.59
C MET A 351 23.01 16.34 19.34
N VAL A 352 22.92 17.50 18.69
CA VAL A 352 23.63 17.87 17.46
C VAL A 352 24.06 19.34 17.56
N ASP A 353 25.20 19.70 16.97
CA ASP A 353 25.79 21.03 17.08
C ASP A 353 25.00 22.08 16.27
N LYS A 354 24.94 23.32 16.75
CA LYS A 354 24.14 24.40 16.13
C LYS A 354 24.61 24.75 14.70
N LYS A 355 25.88 24.46 14.39
CA LYS A 355 26.49 24.66 13.07
C LYS A 355 26.02 23.63 12.03
N ASP A 356 25.57 22.45 12.49
CA ASP A 356 24.99 21.41 11.64
C ASP A 356 23.50 21.69 11.37
N PHE A 357 22.91 22.64 12.10
CA PHE A 357 21.55 23.11 11.94
C PHE A 357 21.49 24.38 11.07
N ILE A 358 21.47 24.18 9.75
CA ILE A 358 21.17 25.25 8.79
C ILE A 358 19.64 25.42 8.77
N TRP A 359 19.10 26.54 9.26
CA TRP A 359 17.69 26.91 9.07
C TRP A 359 17.47 27.25 7.58
N PRO A 360 16.89 26.38 6.74
CA PRO A 360 16.93 26.61 5.32
C PRO A 360 15.56 27.20 4.94
N GLY A 361 15.40 28.51 5.12
CA GLY A 361 14.17 29.30 4.90
C GLY A 361 13.03 28.64 4.09
N PHE A 362 12.80 29.10 2.86
CA PHE A 362 11.72 28.61 1.97
C PHE A 362 11.85 27.10 1.62
N SER A 363 13.09 26.60 1.65
CA SER A 363 13.51 25.24 1.30
C SER A 363 12.89 24.14 2.17
N TRP A 364 12.70 24.42 3.46
CA TRP A 364 12.17 23.47 4.45
C TRP A 364 10.71 23.06 4.17
N TRP A 365 9.92 24.02 3.67
CA TRP A 365 8.49 23.83 3.42
C TRP A 365 8.33 22.91 2.20
N MET A 366 9.18 23.06 1.20
CA MET A 366 9.17 22.20 0.01
C MET A 366 9.63 20.75 0.28
N ILE A 367 10.22 20.41 1.43
CA ILE A 367 10.64 19.03 1.74
C ILE A 367 9.64 18.34 2.68
N GLY A 368 9.11 19.06 3.68
CA GLY A 368 8.15 18.53 4.66
C GLY A 368 6.67 18.58 4.23
N VAL A 369 6.28 19.51 3.35
CA VAL A 369 4.86 19.72 2.97
C VAL A 369 4.17 18.46 2.45
N PRO A 370 4.75 17.60 1.59
CA PRO A 370 4.05 16.40 1.15
C PRO A 370 3.74 15.46 2.30
N PHE A 371 4.65 15.30 3.26
CA PHE A 371 4.40 14.43 4.40
C PHE A 371 3.28 15.00 5.26
N VAL A 372 3.30 16.30 5.55
CA VAL A 372 2.22 16.98 6.29
C VAL A 372 0.89 16.88 5.53
N LEU A 373 0.89 17.11 4.21
CA LEU A 373 -0.28 16.97 3.35
C LEU A 373 -0.84 15.55 3.40
N VAL A 374 0.02 14.53 3.34
CA VAL A 374 -0.38 13.12 3.46
C VAL A 374 -1.06 12.84 4.80
N LEU A 375 -0.55 13.40 5.90
CA LEU A 375 -1.18 13.30 7.22
C LEU A 375 -2.51 14.05 7.30
N LEU A 376 -2.60 15.27 6.74
CA LEU A 376 -3.84 16.06 6.70
C LEU A 376 -4.93 15.37 5.86
N LEU A 377 -4.58 14.84 4.69
CA LEU A 377 -5.49 14.07 3.85
C LEU A 377 -6.00 12.80 4.56
N ASN A 378 -5.18 12.20 5.42
CA ASN A 378 -5.58 11.05 6.24
C ASN A 378 -6.63 11.40 7.32
N LEU A 379 -6.79 12.69 7.67
CA LEU A 379 -7.89 13.16 8.51
C LEU A 379 -9.22 13.23 7.76
N VAL A 380 -9.18 13.44 6.43
CA VAL A 380 -10.38 13.46 5.58
C VAL A 380 -10.95 12.05 5.43
N GLU A 381 -10.09 11.10 5.06
CA GLU A 381 -10.43 9.68 4.94
C GLU A 381 -9.22 8.84 5.33
N LYS A 382 -9.43 7.84 6.20
CA LYS A 382 -8.33 6.98 6.65
C LYS A 382 -7.67 6.29 5.44
N ARG A 383 -6.34 6.32 5.40
CA ARG A 383 -5.48 5.84 4.31
C ARG A 383 -5.77 6.53 2.96
N PHE A 384 -6.17 7.80 2.95
CA PHE A 384 -6.42 8.60 1.73
C PHE A 384 -5.30 8.43 0.69
N TRP A 385 -4.04 8.66 1.09
CA TRP A 385 -2.89 8.56 0.18
C TRP A 385 -2.77 7.19 -0.46
N CYS A 386 -2.86 6.11 0.33
CA CYS A 386 -2.75 4.73 -0.14
C CYS A 386 -3.86 4.35 -1.14
N ARG A 387 -5.03 4.99 -1.02
CA ARG A 387 -6.21 4.72 -1.84
C ARG A 387 -6.22 5.49 -3.15
N TYR A 388 -5.80 6.76 -3.13
CA TYR A 388 -6.00 7.67 -4.27
C TYR A 388 -4.72 8.09 -4.98
N LEU A 389 -3.56 8.13 -4.30
CA LEU A 389 -2.36 8.79 -4.85
C LEU A 389 -1.10 7.92 -4.88
N CYS A 390 -1.01 6.90 -4.03
CA CYS A 390 0.22 6.11 -3.83
C CYS A 390 0.63 5.30 -5.08
N PRO A 391 1.71 5.67 -5.80
CA PRO A 391 2.12 4.97 -7.02
C PRO A 391 2.67 3.57 -6.74
N LEU A 392 3.39 3.38 -5.63
CA LEU A 392 3.84 2.05 -5.19
C LEU A 392 2.65 1.12 -4.94
N GLY A 393 1.61 1.66 -4.30
CA GLY A 393 0.36 0.94 -4.05
C GLY A 393 -0.38 0.56 -5.33
N ALA A 394 -0.34 1.42 -6.35
CA ALA A 394 -0.87 1.13 -7.68
C ALA A 394 -0.08 -0.01 -8.36
N LEU A 395 1.26 0.06 -8.35
CA LEU A 395 2.12 -0.95 -8.95
C LEU A 395 1.91 -2.34 -8.32
N ILE A 396 1.98 -2.42 -6.99
CA ILE A 396 1.74 -3.67 -6.25
C ILE A 396 0.29 -4.14 -6.43
N GLY A 397 -0.67 -3.21 -6.53
CA GLY A 397 -2.07 -3.51 -6.79
C GLY A 397 -2.32 -4.21 -8.15
N LEU A 398 -1.52 -3.89 -9.17
CA LEU A 398 -1.57 -4.61 -10.45
C LEU A 398 -1.10 -6.06 -10.29
N GLY A 399 -0.04 -6.29 -9.48
CA GLY A 399 0.47 -7.62 -9.18
C GLY A 399 -0.46 -8.46 -8.30
N SER A 400 -1.14 -7.84 -7.32
CA SER A 400 -1.99 -8.56 -6.36
C SER A 400 -3.24 -9.19 -6.96
N LYS A 401 -3.63 -8.82 -8.19
CA LYS A 401 -4.68 -9.49 -8.96
C LYS A 401 -4.36 -10.97 -9.23
N PHE A 402 -3.07 -11.25 -9.38
CA PHE A 402 -2.55 -12.58 -9.64
C PHE A 402 -2.18 -13.32 -8.35
N SER A 403 -2.55 -12.80 -7.17
CA SER A 403 -2.16 -13.41 -5.91
C SER A 403 -2.77 -14.78 -5.70
N TRP A 404 -2.02 -15.68 -5.06
CA TRP A 404 -2.53 -17.02 -4.75
C TRP A 404 -3.53 -17.00 -3.59
N ILE A 405 -3.25 -16.27 -2.52
CA ILE A 405 -4.11 -16.13 -1.36
C ILE A 405 -4.91 -14.83 -1.50
N LYS A 406 -6.24 -14.95 -1.31
CA LYS A 406 -7.19 -13.84 -1.43
C LYS A 406 -8.23 -13.92 -0.32
N ARG A 407 -8.82 -12.77 0.00
CA ARG A 407 -10.04 -12.73 0.82
C ARG A 407 -11.20 -13.34 0.03
N ARG A 408 -11.87 -14.33 0.61
CA ARG A 408 -13.12 -14.91 0.08
C ARG A 408 -14.28 -14.63 1.02
N VAL A 409 -15.48 -14.66 0.44
CA VAL A 409 -16.73 -14.58 1.17
C VAL A 409 -17.57 -15.78 0.76
N ASP A 410 -17.89 -16.65 1.71
CA ASP A 410 -18.85 -17.71 1.47
C ASP A 410 -20.25 -17.11 1.37
N GLN A 411 -20.85 -17.23 0.19
CA GLN A 411 -22.15 -16.61 -0.10
C GLN A 411 -23.31 -17.36 0.56
N MET A 412 -23.10 -18.62 0.94
CA MET A 412 -24.10 -19.41 1.66
C MET A 412 -24.24 -18.94 3.10
N SER A 413 -23.13 -18.67 3.79
CA SER A 413 -23.13 -18.13 5.15
C SER A 413 -23.28 -16.60 5.22
N CYS A 414 -22.93 -15.85 4.17
CA CYS A 414 -22.94 -14.39 4.19
C CYS A 414 -24.35 -13.80 4.32
N VAL A 415 -24.63 -13.19 5.47
CA VAL A 415 -25.88 -12.47 5.71
C VAL A 415 -25.82 -10.99 5.32
N LYS A 416 -24.96 -10.59 4.38
CA LYS A 416 -24.99 -9.26 3.73
C LYS A 416 -25.26 -8.08 4.70
N CYS A 417 -24.66 -8.10 5.91
CA CYS A 417 -24.95 -7.12 6.96
C CYS A 417 -24.21 -5.79 6.79
N GLY A 418 -23.19 -5.75 5.93
CA GLY A 418 -22.41 -4.54 5.65
C GLY A 418 -21.25 -4.26 6.60
N GLU A 419 -21.12 -4.94 7.73
CA GLU A 419 -20.09 -4.63 8.73
C GLU A 419 -18.65 -4.74 8.20
N CYS A 420 -18.37 -5.78 7.41
CA CYS A 420 -17.07 -5.96 6.74
C CYS A 420 -16.78 -4.80 5.78
N ALA A 421 -17.79 -4.36 5.02
CA ALA A 421 -17.68 -3.26 4.09
C ALA A 421 -17.48 -1.94 4.81
N LYS A 422 -18.15 -1.69 5.95
CA LYS A 422 -18.00 -0.45 6.74
C LYS A 422 -16.61 -0.32 7.37
N ILE A 423 -16.08 -1.40 7.95
CA ILE A 423 -14.79 -1.36 8.66
C ILE A 423 -13.57 -1.33 7.73
N CYS A 424 -13.73 -1.73 6.46
CA CYS A 424 -12.62 -1.83 5.51
C CYS A 424 -11.91 -0.47 5.33
N PRO A 425 -10.63 -0.32 5.71
CA PRO A 425 -9.95 0.97 5.65
C PRO A 425 -9.69 1.43 4.21
N MET A 426 -9.53 0.48 3.29
CA MET A 426 -9.32 0.77 1.86
C MET A 426 -10.63 0.88 1.08
N GLY A 427 -11.78 0.59 1.71
CA GLY A 427 -13.06 0.46 1.00
C GLY A 427 -13.00 -0.55 -0.14
N ALA A 428 -12.21 -1.63 0.00
CA ALA A 428 -11.98 -2.62 -1.05
C ALA A 428 -13.14 -3.61 -1.22
N ILE A 429 -14.13 -3.61 -0.33
CA ILE A 429 -15.25 -4.55 -0.30
C ILE A 429 -16.48 -3.87 -0.89
N SER A 430 -17.06 -4.47 -1.93
CA SER A 430 -18.21 -3.92 -2.66
C SER A 430 -19.52 -4.58 -2.20
N PRO A 431 -20.44 -3.85 -1.54
CA PRO A 431 -21.75 -4.38 -1.15
C PRO A 431 -22.64 -4.77 -2.34
N GLU A 432 -22.47 -4.10 -3.47
CA GLU A 432 -23.23 -4.32 -4.70
C GLU A 432 -22.79 -5.63 -5.39
N ASN A 433 -21.50 -5.98 -5.26
CA ASN A 433 -20.91 -7.19 -5.85
C ASN A 433 -20.72 -8.30 -4.80
N ASP A 434 -21.79 -8.66 -4.08
CA ASP A 434 -21.82 -9.78 -3.13
C ASP A 434 -20.72 -9.73 -2.05
N TYR A 435 -20.31 -8.54 -1.63
CA TYR A 435 -19.24 -8.32 -0.66
C TYR A 435 -17.89 -8.94 -1.06
N LYS A 436 -17.69 -9.20 -2.36
CA LYS A 436 -16.39 -9.53 -2.93
C LYS A 436 -15.45 -8.33 -2.73
N SER A 437 -14.18 -8.63 -2.53
CA SER A 437 -13.15 -7.59 -2.43
C SER A 437 -12.36 -7.48 -3.72
N ASP A 438 -12.05 -6.26 -4.13
CA ASP A 438 -11.08 -5.98 -5.19
C ASP A 438 -9.66 -6.33 -4.71
N PRO A 439 -8.96 -7.31 -5.33
CA PRO A 439 -7.61 -7.69 -4.94
C PRO A 439 -6.56 -6.57 -5.11
N ALA A 440 -6.78 -5.60 -6.00
CA ALA A 440 -5.87 -4.46 -6.20
C ALA A 440 -5.96 -3.43 -5.05
N GLU A 441 -7.11 -3.39 -4.36
CA GLU A 441 -7.34 -2.51 -3.20
C GLU A 441 -7.21 -3.22 -1.85
N CYS A 442 -7.46 -4.54 -1.79
CA CYS A 442 -7.41 -5.30 -0.55
C CYS A 442 -5.97 -5.46 -0.04
N ILE A 443 -5.65 -4.76 1.05
CA ILE A 443 -4.32 -4.79 1.69
C ILE A 443 -4.14 -5.93 2.70
N MET A 444 -5.08 -6.90 2.77
CA MET A 444 -4.98 -8.08 3.65
C MET A 444 -4.74 -7.73 5.13
N CYS A 445 -5.45 -6.72 5.63
CA CYS A 445 -5.35 -6.25 7.02
C CYS A 445 -6.11 -7.10 8.05
N MET A 446 -6.94 -8.05 7.57
CA MET A 446 -7.83 -8.93 8.34
C MET A 446 -8.93 -8.22 9.16
N ASP A 447 -9.07 -6.90 9.07
CA ASP A 447 -10.03 -6.15 9.90
C ASP A 447 -11.49 -6.53 9.67
N CYS A 448 -11.81 -7.05 8.48
CA CYS A 448 -13.17 -7.38 8.08
C CYS A 448 -13.68 -8.73 8.61
N ALA A 449 -12.79 -9.66 8.98
CA ALA A 449 -13.17 -11.00 9.42
C ALA A 449 -13.66 -11.01 10.88
N VAL A 450 -12.95 -10.28 11.76
CA VAL A 450 -13.28 -10.15 13.19
C VAL A 450 -14.74 -9.73 13.46
N PRO A 451 -15.31 -8.70 12.81
CA PRO A 451 -16.70 -8.30 13.03
C PRO A 451 -17.71 -9.17 12.26
N CYS A 452 -17.29 -10.16 11.46
CA CYS A 452 -18.23 -11.00 10.72
C CYS A 452 -19.07 -11.84 11.70
N PRO A 453 -20.40 -11.67 11.76
CA PRO A 453 -21.23 -12.43 12.68
C PRO A 453 -21.33 -13.92 12.29
N LYS A 454 -20.95 -14.26 11.06
CA LYS A 454 -21.10 -15.61 10.46
C LYS A 454 -19.81 -16.32 10.20
N LEU A 455 -18.67 -15.66 10.43
CA LEU A 455 -17.37 -16.17 10.03
C LEU A 455 -17.31 -16.54 8.54
N ALA A 456 -18.13 -15.88 7.72
CA ALA A 456 -18.24 -16.14 6.28
C ALA A 456 -17.04 -15.60 5.49
N ILE A 457 -16.00 -15.08 6.16
CA ILE A 457 -14.84 -14.45 5.54
C ILE A 457 -13.61 -15.31 5.83
N SER A 458 -12.96 -15.79 4.78
CA SER A 458 -11.73 -16.57 4.84
C SER A 458 -10.61 -15.90 4.04
N PHE A 459 -9.37 -16.29 4.30
CA PHE A 459 -8.19 -15.87 3.55
C PHE A 459 -7.43 -17.11 3.08
N GLU A 460 -7.80 -17.58 1.90
CA GLU A 460 -7.39 -18.88 1.41
C GLU A 460 -7.07 -18.83 -0.09
N LYS A 461 -6.77 -19.99 -0.67
CA LYS A 461 -6.38 -20.10 -2.09
C LYS A 461 -7.51 -19.60 -3.00
N GLY A 462 -7.20 -18.56 -3.76
CA GLY A 462 -8.03 -17.94 -4.78
C GLY A 462 -7.90 -18.63 -6.13
N GLN A 463 -8.85 -18.37 -7.03
CA GLN A 463 -8.56 -18.57 -8.46
C GLN A 463 -7.47 -17.57 -8.88
N LEU A 464 -6.46 -18.09 -9.56
CA LEU A 464 -5.40 -17.32 -10.18
C LEU A 464 -5.97 -16.61 -11.41
N GLY A 465 -5.64 -15.33 -11.56
CA GLY A 465 -6.06 -14.54 -12.71
C GLY A 465 -7.46 -13.92 -12.58
N GLY A 466 -7.55 -12.67 -13.02
CA GLY A 466 -8.75 -11.87 -13.03
C GLY A 466 -8.37 -10.45 -13.41
N TRP A 467 -8.87 -9.99 -14.55
CA TRP A 467 -8.85 -8.60 -14.97
C TRP A 467 -10.31 -8.18 -15.09
N ASN A 468 -10.63 -6.89 -14.91
CA ASN A 468 -12.00 -6.32 -14.86
C ASN A 468 -12.61 -6.27 -13.45
N TYR A 469 -11.81 -5.98 -12.43
CA TYR A 469 -12.34 -5.52 -11.14
C TYR A 469 -12.80 -4.04 -11.23
N GLU A 470 -13.64 -3.61 -10.28
CA GLU A 470 -14.36 -2.33 -10.29
C GLU A 470 -13.45 -1.10 -10.55
N PHE A 471 -12.21 -1.12 -10.03
CA PHE A 471 -11.27 0.00 -10.15
C PHE A 471 -10.12 -0.27 -11.11
N ASP A 472 -10.23 -1.30 -11.94
CA ASP A 472 -9.21 -1.62 -12.93
C ASP A 472 -9.18 -0.57 -14.04
N PRO A 473 -8.00 -0.02 -14.38
CA PRO A 473 -7.88 0.85 -15.54
C PRO A 473 -8.18 0.02 -16.80
N SER A 474 -9.09 0.50 -17.65
CA SER A 474 -9.32 -0.15 -18.94
C SER A 474 -8.08 -0.01 -19.84
N ARG A 475 -7.93 -0.90 -20.85
CA ARG A 475 -6.83 -0.78 -21.83
C ARG A 475 -6.80 0.61 -22.48
N ARG A 476 -7.96 1.18 -22.81
CA ARG A 476 -8.07 2.52 -23.40
C ARG A 476 -7.64 3.61 -22.43
N GLU A 477 -8.06 3.52 -21.17
CA GLU A 477 -7.66 4.47 -20.13
C GLU A 477 -6.15 4.42 -19.86
N ALA A 478 -5.55 3.23 -19.80
CA ALA A 478 -4.12 3.07 -19.63
C ALA A 478 -3.34 3.69 -20.80
N ILE A 479 -3.74 3.38 -22.04
CA ILE A 479 -3.12 3.96 -23.24
C ILE A 479 -3.28 5.48 -23.27
N ALA A 480 -4.48 5.99 -23.00
CA ALA A 480 -4.74 7.44 -22.97
C ALA A 480 -3.90 8.14 -21.90
N THR A 481 -3.76 7.54 -20.72
CA THR A 481 -2.92 8.05 -19.63
C THR A 481 -1.46 8.11 -20.04
N VAL A 482 -0.95 7.03 -20.63
CA VAL A 482 0.44 6.96 -21.12
C VAL A 482 0.67 8.00 -22.23
N ALA A 483 -0.23 8.09 -23.21
CA ALA A 483 -0.13 9.05 -24.32
C ALA A 483 -0.18 10.50 -23.82
N THR A 484 -1.11 10.83 -22.92
CA THR A 484 -1.23 12.17 -22.34
C THR A 484 0.00 12.54 -21.52
N SER A 485 0.52 11.59 -20.72
CA SER A 485 1.76 11.79 -19.96
C SER A 485 2.94 12.05 -20.89
N ALA A 486 3.08 11.25 -21.97
CA ALA A 486 4.15 11.40 -22.95
C ALA A 486 4.08 12.75 -23.69
N ILE A 487 2.88 13.20 -24.07
CA ILE A 487 2.68 14.51 -24.70
C ILE A 487 3.03 15.64 -23.73
N ALA A 488 2.53 15.58 -22.49
CA ALA A 488 2.82 16.60 -21.46
C ALA A 488 4.32 16.69 -21.17
N ILE A 489 5.01 15.55 -21.05
CA ILE A 489 6.46 15.50 -20.88
C ILE A 489 7.16 16.03 -22.13
N GLY A 490 6.73 15.64 -23.33
CA GLY A 490 7.28 16.15 -24.59
C GLY A 490 7.19 17.68 -24.70
N LEU A 491 6.07 18.27 -24.26
CA LEU A 491 5.86 19.72 -24.19
C LEU A 491 6.74 20.41 -23.13
N LEU A 492 6.97 19.76 -21.98
CA LEU A 492 7.90 20.26 -20.96
C LEU A 492 9.37 20.07 -21.37
N ALA A 493 9.64 19.09 -22.23
CA ALA A 493 10.96 18.72 -22.71
C ALA A 493 11.36 19.44 -24.01
N THR A 494 10.53 20.31 -24.62
CA THR A 494 10.88 21.04 -25.86
C THR A 494 12.10 21.96 -25.72
N ASP A 495 12.67 22.08 -24.52
CA ASP A 495 13.91 22.80 -24.23
C ASP A 495 15.06 21.84 -23.82
N VAL A 496 15.17 20.67 -24.47
CA VAL A 496 16.24 19.65 -24.22
C VAL A 496 17.65 20.27 -24.22
N GLY A 497 17.88 21.33 -25.00
CA GLY A 497 19.14 22.09 -25.03
C GLY A 497 19.49 22.76 -23.69
N LYS A 498 18.51 23.28 -22.96
CA LYS A 498 18.71 23.88 -21.63
C LYS A 498 18.93 22.84 -20.54
N VAL A 499 18.41 21.61 -20.69
CA VAL A 499 18.63 20.50 -19.74
C VAL A 499 20.08 19.99 -19.80
N LYS A 500 20.70 19.95 -21.00
CA LYS A 500 22.15 19.68 -21.13
C LYS A 500 23.00 20.80 -20.53
N ALA A 501 22.62 22.06 -20.74
CA ALA A 501 23.32 23.20 -20.13
C ALA A 501 23.19 23.23 -18.59
N ALA A 502 22.02 22.85 -18.05
CA ALA A 502 21.77 22.73 -16.61
C ALA A 502 22.45 21.50 -15.96
N LYS A 503 22.70 20.43 -16.73
CA LYS A 503 23.53 19.27 -16.31
C LYS A 503 24.99 19.64 -16.06
N ALA A 504 25.53 20.61 -16.81
CA ALA A 504 26.94 20.97 -16.74
C ALA A 504 27.30 21.89 -15.56
N SER A 505 26.31 22.55 -14.94
CA SER A 505 26.54 23.67 -14.00
C SER A 505 26.50 23.30 -12.51
N VAL A 506 26.50 22.01 -12.14
CA VAL A 506 26.37 21.58 -10.74
C VAL A 506 27.35 20.48 -10.38
N MET A 507 28.04 20.65 -9.25
CA MET A 507 28.90 19.61 -8.69
C MET A 507 28.04 18.49 -8.08
N ARG A 508 28.36 17.25 -8.42
CA ARG A 508 27.65 16.05 -7.95
C ARG A 508 28.56 15.22 -7.04
N PRO A 509 28.00 14.38 -6.16
CA PRO A 509 28.79 13.51 -5.30
C PRO A 509 29.82 12.65 -6.07
N PRO A 510 30.92 12.23 -5.41
CA PRO A 510 31.99 11.46 -6.05
C PRO A 510 31.46 10.24 -6.80
N GLY A 511 31.88 10.08 -8.06
CA GLY A 511 31.49 8.95 -8.91
C GLY A 511 30.14 9.09 -9.61
N ALA A 512 29.38 10.15 -9.37
CA ALA A 512 28.15 10.42 -10.12
C ALA A 512 28.47 10.67 -11.61
N GLY A 513 27.90 9.83 -12.49
CA GLY A 513 28.09 9.91 -13.94
C GLY A 513 27.09 10.84 -14.64
N GLU A 514 27.15 10.90 -15.98
CA GLU A 514 26.25 11.73 -16.80
C GLU A 514 24.77 11.25 -16.78
N ASP A 515 24.57 9.99 -16.42
CA ASP A 515 23.29 9.30 -16.26
C ASP A 515 22.68 9.47 -14.86
N PHE A 516 23.34 10.23 -13.98
CA PHE A 516 22.95 10.42 -12.58
C PHE A 516 21.46 10.77 -12.41
N LEU A 517 20.92 11.71 -13.20
CA LEU A 517 19.51 12.13 -13.11
C LEU A 517 18.52 11.02 -13.50
N ALA A 518 18.96 10.07 -14.32
CA ALA A 518 18.19 8.91 -14.74
C ALA A 518 18.25 7.74 -13.74
N LYS A 519 19.19 7.79 -12.78
CA LYS A 519 19.33 6.82 -11.67
C LYS A 519 18.84 7.34 -10.33
N CYS A 520 18.91 8.65 -10.08
CA CYS A 520 18.64 9.22 -8.77
C CYS A 520 17.15 9.19 -8.41
N ILE A 521 16.80 8.39 -7.41
CA ILE A 521 15.41 8.28 -6.91
C ILE A 521 15.01 9.40 -5.93
N ARG A 522 15.90 10.36 -5.66
CA ARG A 522 15.65 11.52 -4.77
C ARG A 522 15.23 11.13 -3.34
N CYS A 523 15.82 10.06 -2.79
CA CYS A 523 15.48 9.57 -1.44
C CYS A 523 16.18 10.31 -0.29
N ASP A 524 17.08 11.24 -0.59
CA ASP A 524 17.90 12.04 0.36
C ASP A 524 18.83 11.25 1.30
N GLN A 525 18.87 9.91 1.22
CA GLN A 525 19.71 9.08 2.10
C GLN A 525 21.20 9.45 2.06
N CYS A 526 21.73 9.84 0.89
CA CYS A 526 23.12 10.29 0.75
C CYS A 526 23.37 11.70 1.34
N ILE A 527 22.35 12.55 1.38
CA ILE A 527 22.41 13.87 2.02
C ILE A 527 22.47 13.67 3.54
N GLU A 528 21.59 12.81 4.06
CA GLU A 528 21.52 12.52 5.49
C GLU A 528 22.76 11.78 6.01
N ALA A 529 23.39 10.95 5.19
CA ALA A 529 24.61 10.23 5.56
C ALA A 529 25.90 11.06 5.38
N CYS A 530 25.82 12.33 4.97
CA CYS A 530 26.99 13.16 4.72
C CYS A 530 27.46 13.85 6.01
N PRO A 531 28.58 13.41 6.65
CA PRO A 531 29.02 13.97 7.92
C PRO A 531 29.59 15.39 7.80
N GLY A 532 30.15 15.73 6.64
CA GLY A 532 30.71 17.07 6.40
C GLY A 532 29.71 18.05 5.79
N HIS A 533 28.44 17.64 5.65
CA HIS A 533 27.31 18.48 5.18
C HIS A 533 27.50 19.21 3.84
N ILE A 534 28.52 18.86 3.05
CA ILE A 534 28.74 19.41 1.70
C ILE A 534 27.64 18.99 0.72
N ILE A 535 26.97 17.86 0.93
CA ILE A 535 25.90 17.40 0.03
C ILE A 535 24.58 18.05 0.45
N GLN A 536 23.98 18.81 -0.45
CA GLN A 536 22.72 19.52 -0.25
C GLN A 536 21.69 19.13 -1.33
N PRO A 537 20.38 19.23 -1.05
CA PRO A 537 19.36 19.04 -2.07
C PRO A 537 19.38 20.24 -3.04
N ALA A 538 19.41 19.98 -4.33
CA ALA A 538 19.26 21.02 -5.33
C ALA A 538 17.84 21.59 -5.32
N ILE A 539 17.72 22.91 -5.15
CA ILE A 539 16.42 23.62 -5.17
C ILE A 539 16.35 24.54 -6.38
N THR A 540 17.31 25.45 -6.49
CA THR A 540 17.42 26.42 -7.59
C THR A 540 18.52 26.08 -8.59
N LYS A 541 19.47 25.22 -8.19
CA LYS A 541 20.65 24.85 -8.99
C LYS A 541 20.34 23.66 -9.92
N GLY A 542 20.79 23.73 -11.18
CA GLY A 542 20.73 22.61 -12.13
C GLY A 542 19.37 22.37 -12.82
N GLY A 543 18.45 23.34 -12.77
CA GLY A 543 17.15 23.27 -13.43
C GLY A 543 16.13 22.34 -12.75
N TRP A 544 14.91 22.28 -13.28
CA TRP A 544 13.80 21.55 -12.67
C TRP A 544 14.02 20.03 -12.57
N GLU A 545 14.75 19.44 -13.53
CA GLU A 545 15.16 18.03 -13.52
C GLU A 545 16.08 17.71 -12.33
N SER A 546 16.88 18.69 -11.87
CA SER A 546 17.74 18.54 -10.70
C SER A 546 17.01 18.77 -9.39
N LEU A 547 15.73 19.13 -9.38
CA LEU A 547 15.00 19.41 -8.15
C LEU A 547 15.08 18.22 -7.18
N PHE A 548 15.52 18.52 -5.96
CA PHE A 548 15.80 17.62 -4.85
C PHE A 548 16.78 16.49 -5.11
N THR A 549 17.64 16.63 -6.11
CA THR A 549 18.77 15.72 -6.30
C THR A 549 19.97 16.22 -5.48
N PRO A 550 20.86 15.33 -5.00
CA PRO A 550 22.03 15.74 -4.22
C PRO A 550 23.05 16.48 -5.11
N ILE A 551 23.50 17.63 -4.64
CA ILE A 551 24.59 18.44 -5.20
C ILE A 551 25.62 18.71 -4.12
N MET A 552 26.86 18.96 -4.50
CA MET A 552 27.90 19.41 -3.58
C MET A 552 27.93 20.94 -3.55
N ASP A 553 27.78 21.49 -2.35
CA ASP A 553 27.87 22.92 -2.05
C ASP A 553 29.03 23.19 -1.09
N PRO A 554 30.19 23.65 -1.60
CA PRO A 554 31.41 23.84 -0.80
C PRO A 554 31.27 24.92 0.27
N PHE A 555 30.21 25.75 0.21
CA PHE A 555 29.91 26.78 1.21
C PHE A 555 29.04 26.25 2.35
N SER A 556 28.43 25.08 2.18
CA SER A 556 27.63 24.44 3.24
C SER A 556 28.44 23.48 4.11
N GLY A 557 29.66 23.15 3.69
CA GLY A 557 30.56 22.25 4.42
C GLY A 557 31.62 21.63 3.51
N ARG A 558 32.18 20.49 3.93
CA ARG A 558 33.32 19.84 3.25
C ARG A 558 33.11 18.35 2.97
N CYS A 559 33.83 17.83 2.00
CA CYS A 559 33.90 16.40 1.72
C CYS A 559 35.09 15.77 2.47
N GLU A 560 34.80 15.01 3.51
CA GLU A 560 35.81 14.34 4.33
C GLU A 560 36.72 13.42 3.52
N TYR A 561 38.04 13.50 3.76
CA TYR A 561 39.05 12.76 3.01
C TYR A 561 38.86 11.24 3.11
N ASP A 562 38.56 10.76 4.33
CA ASP A 562 38.39 9.34 4.67
C ASP A 562 36.91 8.92 4.74
N CYS A 563 36.07 9.43 3.84
CA CYS A 563 34.64 9.13 3.80
C CYS A 563 34.16 8.78 2.37
N ASN A 564 33.40 7.69 2.26
CA ASN A 564 32.70 7.27 1.03
C ASN A 564 31.22 6.90 1.27
N LEU A 565 30.63 7.35 2.38
CA LEU A 565 29.30 6.91 2.84
C LEU A 565 28.17 7.16 1.84
N CYS A 566 28.22 8.29 1.11
CA CYS A 566 27.20 8.67 0.14
C CYS A 566 26.94 7.62 -0.94
N GLY A 567 28.00 6.92 -1.40
CA GLY A 567 27.90 5.81 -2.34
C GLY A 567 27.43 4.51 -1.68
N GLN A 568 27.79 4.29 -0.42
CA GLN A 568 27.39 3.09 0.34
C GLN A 568 25.89 3.07 0.65
N VAL A 569 25.29 4.24 0.92
CA VAL A 569 23.86 4.35 1.26
C VAL A 569 22.95 4.49 0.03
N CYS A 570 23.49 4.72 -1.17
CA CYS A 570 22.71 4.97 -2.37
C CYS A 570 22.00 3.69 -2.86
N PRO A 571 20.66 3.55 -2.76
CA PRO A 571 19.99 2.30 -3.16
C PRO A 571 20.04 2.06 -4.67
N SER A 572 19.99 3.13 -5.47
CA SER A 572 19.98 3.04 -6.93
C SER A 572 21.37 3.02 -7.56
N HIS A 573 22.44 3.16 -6.76
CA HIS A 573 23.80 3.36 -7.25
C HIS A 573 23.91 4.53 -8.25
N ALA A 574 23.05 5.54 -8.15
CA ALA A 574 23.26 6.82 -8.83
C ALA A 574 24.59 7.45 -8.38
N ILE A 575 24.95 7.22 -7.11
CA ILE A 575 26.29 7.41 -6.56
C ILE A 575 26.84 5.99 -6.37
N PRO A 576 27.85 5.56 -7.13
CA PRO A 576 28.40 4.22 -6.99
C PRO A 576 29.13 4.06 -5.64
N PRO A 577 29.17 2.86 -5.06
CA PRO A 577 29.86 2.59 -3.79
C PRO A 577 31.38 2.51 -3.99
N LEU A 578 32.01 3.65 -4.29
CA LEU A 578 33.46 3.75 -4.50
C LEU A 578 34.24 3.32 -3.24
N SER A 579 35.38 2.66 -3.43
CA SER A 579 36.39 2.52 -2.39
C SER A 579 36.97 3.89 -1.98
N LEU A 580 37.59 3.98 -0.81
CA LEU A 580 38.25 5.22 -0.39
C LEU A 580 39.34 5.67 -1.37
N GLU A 581 40.06 4.72 -1.97
CA GLU A 581 41.09 5.02 -2.95
C GLU A 581 40.49 5.64 -4.23
N GLU A 582 39.42 5.04 -4.76
CA GLU A 582 38.72 5.57 -5.93
C GLU A 582 38.09 6.93 -5.63
N LYS A 583 37.47 7.10 -4.46
CA LYS A 583 36.88 8.37 -4.02
C LYS A 583 37.92 9.48 -3.98
N ARG A 584 39.13 9.21 -3.48
CA ARG A 584 40.22 10.21 -3.39
C ARG A 584 40.73 10.65 -4.76
N LYS A 585 40.49 9.87 -5.82
CA LYS A 585 40.87 10.19 -7.21
C LYS A 585 39.71 10.80 -8.01
N ALA A 586 38.49 10.78 -7.47
CA ALA A 586 37.30 11.26 -8.18
C ALA A 586 37.26 12.80 -8.22
N VAL A 587 37.66 13.38 -9.35
CA VAL A 587 37.62 14.83 -9.59
C VAL A 587 36.18 15.29 -9.84
N ILE A 588 35.66 16.11 -8.94
CA ILE A 588 34.28 16.63 -8.98
C ILE A 588 34.29 18.11 -9.37
N GLY A 589 35.20 18.86 -8.76
CA GLY A 589 35.44 20.26 -9.03
C GLY A 589 36.89 20.64 -8.78
N ILE A 590 37.24 21.88 -9.14
CA ILE A 590 38.58 22.42 -8.95
C ILE A 590 38.45 23.74 -8.20
N ALA A 591 39.20 23.86 -7.10
CA ALA A 591 39.25 25.08 -6.32
C ALA A 591 40.09 26.14 -7.05
N LYS A 592 39.70 27.40 -6.88
CA LYS A 592 40.44 28.55 -7.38
C LYS A 592 40.44 29.66 -6.34
N VAL A 593 41.54 30.41 -6.29
CA VAL A 593 41.76 31.50 -5.34
C VAL A 593 41.54 32.83 -6.05
N ASN A 594 40.75 33.69 -5.45
CA ASN A 594 40.61 35.09 -5.83
C ASN A 594 41.69 35.91 -5.13
N PHE A 595 42.66 36.41 -5.89
CA PHE A 595 43.79 37.15 -5.33
C PHE A 595 43.43 38.52 -4.77
N ASP A 596 42.35 39.16 -5.26
CA ASP A 596 41.92 40.48 -4.80
C ASP A 596 41.30 40.43 -3.40
N THR A 597 40.61 39.34 -3.08
CA THR A 597 39.93 39.16 -1.79
C THR A 597 40.72 38.28 -0.81
N CYS A 598 41.77 37.61 -1.27
CA CYS A 598 42.60 36.73 -0.45
C CYS A 598 43.42 37.51 0.59
N VAL A 599 43.29 37.12 1.86
CA VAL A 599 44.05 37.71 2.99
C VAL A 599 45.41 37.06 3.24
N ARG A 600 45.78 36.04 2.44
CA ARG A 600 47.09 35.36 2.51
C ARG A 600 47.37 34.68 3.86
N CYS A 601 46.35 34.10 4.50
CA CYS A 601 46.50 33.36 5.77
C CYS A 601 47.13 31.96 5.61
N MET A 602 47.17 31.43 4.39
CA MET A 602 47.69 30.09 4.04
C MET A 602 46.93 28.88 4.60
N ASP A 603 45.83 29.09 5.32
CA ASP A 603 45.00 27.99 5.85
C ASP A 603 44.55 26.98 4.78
N CYS A 604 44.25 27.46 3.57
CA CYS A 604 43.85 26.60 2.46
C CYS A 604 44.96 25.66 2.00
N LYS A 605 46.23 26.06 2.12
CA LYS A 605 47.40 25.24 1.82
C LYS A 605 47.66 24.26 2.97
N ASP A 606 47.66 24.76 4.20
CA ASP A 606 48.04 23.99 5.39
C ASP A 606 47.03 22.87 5.72
N ASN A 607 45.75 23.08 5.38
CA ASN A 607 44.68 22.11 5.62
C ASN A 607 44.32 21.27 4.38
N CYS A 608 44.99 21.44 3.24
CA CYS A 608 44.63 20.69 2.03
C CYS A 608 45.08 19.23 2.15
N PRO A 609 44.16 18.24 2.22
CA PRO A 609 44.54 16.84 2.39
C PRO A 609 45.15 16.23 1.11
N TYR A 610 45.12 16.97 -0.01
CA TYR A 610 45.63 16.56 -1.31
C TYR A 610 46.91 17.34 -1.72
N ASP A 611 47.42 18.24 -0.87
CA ASP A 611 48.55 19.15 -1.18
C ASP A 611 48.44 19.86 -2.55
N CYS A 612 47.25 20.38 -2.84
CA CYS A 612 46.97 20.98 -4.14
C CYS A 612 47.53 22.39 -4.34
N PHE A 613 48.06 23.04 -3.30
CA PHE A 613 48.42 24.47 -3.33
C PHE A 613 49.93 24.69 -3.45
N GLU A 614 50.32 25.60 -4.33
CA GLU A 614 51.64 26.22 -4.45
C GLU A 614 51.58 27.70 -4.09
N LEU A 615 52.76 28.28 -3.90
CA LEU A 615 52.91 29.69 -3.56
C LEU A 615 53.41 30.45 -4.79
N VAL A 616 52.72 31.52 -5.15
CA VAL A 616 53.03 32.34 -6.32
C VAL A 616 53.07 33.82 -5.96
N GLU A 617 53.93 34.57 -6.64
CA GLU A 617 53.85 36.03 -6.69
C GLU A 617 52.98 36.41 -7.88
N VAL A 618 52.05 37.34 -7.67
CA VAL A 618 51.12 37.80 -8.71
C VAL A 618 51.54 39.20 -9.12
N GLU A 619 51.70 39.42 -10.42
CA GLU A 619 52.09 40.72 -10.96
C GLU A 619 51.11 41.82 -10.49
N GLY A 620 51.59 43.02 -10.15
CA GLY A 620 50.72 44.09 -9.62
C GLY A 620 50.17 43.91 -8.19
N LEU A 621 50.31 42.73 -7.55
CA LEU A 621 49.90 42.51 -6.16
C LEU A 621 51.11 42.23 -5.26
N ARG A 622 51.23 42.95 -4.15
CA ARG A 622 52.36 42.77 -3.23
C ARG A 622 52.21 41.50 -2.38
N GLY A 623 53.17 40.60 -2.46
CA GLY A 623 53.32 39.44 -1.58
C GLY A 623 53.04 38.10 -2.26
N VAL A 624 53.03 37.03 -1.45
CA VAL A 624 52.87 35.66 -1.93
C VAL A 624 51.44 35.18 -1.69
N PHE A 625 50.85 34.53 -2.69
CA PHE A 625 49.48 34.02 -2.66
C PHE A 625 49.46 32.50 -2.85
N PRO A 626 48.51 31.79 -2.22
CA PRO A 626 48.27 30.39 -2.53
C PRO A 626 47.55 30.26 -3.88
N ARG A 627 48.04 29.39 -4.76
CA ARG A 627 47.40 29.03 -6.03
C ARG A 627 47.25 27.50 -6.09
N VAL A 628 46.16 27.02 -6.67
CA VAL A 628 46.00 25.59 -6.94
C VAL A 628 46.89 25.19 -8.12
N LYS A 629 47.78 24.22 -7.93
CA LYS A 629 48.71 23.76 -8.98
C LYS A 629 47.93 23.19 -10.16
N ASP A 630 48.43 23.39 -11.37
CA ASP A 630 47.92 22.68 -12.55
C ASP A 630 48.15 21.18 -12.38
N ASN A 631 47.14 20.36 -12.68
CA ASN A 631 47.16 18.91 -12.43
C ASN A 631 47.45 18.50 -10.96
N SER A 632 47.11 19.35 -10.00
CA SER A 632 47.29 19.15 -8.54
C SER A 632 46.61 17.92 -7.93
N GLY A 633 45.77 17.19 -8.66
CA GLY A 633 44.88 16.20 -8.08
C GLY A 633 43.75 16.82 -7.23
N CYS A 634 43.46 18.12 -7.39
CA CYS A 634 42.34 18.76 -6.73
C CYS A 634 41.03 18.09 -7.13
N VAL A 635 40.30 17.57 -6.14
CA VAL A 635 39.01 16.90 -6.35
C VAL A 635 37.80 17.77 -6.07
N GLY A 636 38.02 19.00 -5.56
CA GLY A 636 36.92 19.91 -5.20
C GLY A 636 36.23 19.53 -3.89
N CYS A 637 37.00 19.07 -2.89
CA CYS A 637 36.47 18.63 -1.60
C CYS A 637 35.92 19.76 -0.71
N GLY A 638 36.13 21.04 -1.06
CA GLY A 638 35.63 22.19 -0.29
C GLY A 638 36.40 22.52 1.00
N VAL A 639 37.40 21.72 1.43
CA VAL A 639 38.17 21.97 2.66
C VAL A 639 38.79 23.36 2.68
N CYS A 640 39.33 23.82 1.55
CA CYS A 640 39.91 25.16 1.42
C CYS A 640 38.88 26.29 1.58
N VAL A 641 37.63 26.07 1.17
CA VAL A 641 36.53 27.03 1.36
C VAL A 641 36.12 27.03 2.83
N ASP A 642 35.95 25.85 3.43
CA ASP A 642 35.54 25.66 4.83
C ASP A 642 36.48 26.36 5.84
N VAL A 643 37.80 26.30 5.62
CA VAL A 643 38.79 26.97 6.48
C VAL A 643 39.04 28.44 6.14
N CYS A 644 38.47 28.96 5.03
CA CYS A 644 38.77 30.30 4.57
C CYS A 644 38.08 31.37 5.46
N PRO A 645 38.80 32.35 6.02
CA PRO A 645 38.18 33.44 6.80
C PRO A 645 37.40 34.46 5.94
N LYS A 646 37.40 34.28 4.61
CA LYS A 646 36.81 35.20 3.61
C LYS A 646 35.81 34.48 2.69
N GLN A 647 34.96 33.62 3.27
CA GLN A 647 33.88 32.95 2.56
C GLN A 647 32.87 33.95 1.95
N ASP A 648 32.47 34.98 2.69
CA ASP A 648 31.47 35.97 2.24
C ASP A 648 31.90 36.76 1.00
N THR A 649 33.20 36.93 0.80
CA THR A 649 33.79 37.64 -0.34
C THR A 649 34.34 36.69 -1.40
N LEU A 650 34.04 35.38 -1.29
CA LEU A 650 34.43 34.33 -2.24
C LEU A 650 35.93 34.34 -2.55
N ALA A 651 36.78 34.42 -1.50
CA ALA A 651 38.23 34.36 -1.67
C ALA A 651 38.71 33.02 -2.25
N ILE A 652 37.93 31.96 -2.05
CA ILE A 652 38.11 30.66 -2.68
C ILE A 652 36.74 30.18 -3.15
N ASP A 653 36.67 29.70 -4.39
CA ASP A 653 35.48 29.05 -4.95
C ASP A 653 35.86 27.71 -5.59
N VAL A 654 34.91 26.81 -5.72
CA VAL A 654 35.09 25.49 -6.34
C VAL A 654 34.18 25.37 -7.55
N TYR A 655 34.79 25.28 -8.72
CA TYR A 655 34.07 25.18 -9.99
C TYR A 655 33.89 23.71 -10.38
N PRO A 656 32.78 23.34 -11.05
CA PRO A 656 32.68 22.05 -11.71
C PRO A 656 33.89 21.83 -12.63
N LYS A 657 34.43 20.61 -12.67
CA LYS A 657 35.68 20.31 -13.40
C LYS A 657 35.70 20.76 -14.87
N ASP A 658 34.53 20.82 -15.52
CA ASP A 658 34.35 21.17 -16.93
C ASP A 658 34.00 22.67 -17.13
N GLN A 659 33.94 23.44 -16.05
CA GLN A 659 33.56 24.86 -16.04
C GLN A 659 34.56 25.72 -15.26
N VAL A 660 35.80 25.25 -15.14
CA VAL A 660 36.84 26.00 -14.46
C VAL A 660 37.23 27.18 -15.36
N PRO A 661 37.04 28.44 -14.92
CA PRO A 661 37.46 29.58 -15.71
C PRO A 661 38.99 29.57 -15.91
N GLU A 662 39.43 29.83 -17.14
CA GLU A 662 40.86 29.92 -17.51
C GLU A 662 41.53 31.12 -16.81
N GLU A 663 40.82 32.24 -16.72
CA GLU A 663 41.23 33.48 -16.05
C GLU A 663 40.16 33.83 -15.01
N ILE A 664 40.56 34.06 -13.75
CA ILE A 664 39.61 34.54 -12.73
C ILE A 664 39.68 36.05 -12.56
N PHE A 665 40.78 36.74 -12.86
CA PHE A 665 40.79 38.20 -12.88
C PHE A 665 41.71 38.73 -13.97
N ALA A 666 41.12 39.19 -15.06
CA ALA A 666 41.72 40.26 -15.83
C ALA A 666 41.81 41.47 -14.90
N TYR A 667 43.00 42.07 -14.80
CA TYR A 667 43.18 43.37 -14.16
C TYR A 667 42.20 44.36 -14.79
N THR A 668 41.07 44.64 -14.16
CA THR A 668 40.50 45.99 -14.27
C THR A 668 41.47 46.88 -13.52
N LEU A 669 42.49 47.36 -14.24
CA LEU A 669 43.08 48.65 -13.94
C LEU A 669 41.88 49.58 -13.77
N TYR A 670 41.65 50.06 -12.55
CA TYR A 670 40.93 51.31 -12.41
C TYR A 670 41.73 52.29 -13.26
N GLU A 671 41.19 52.67 -14.41
CA GLU A 671 41.59 53.93 -15.02
C GLU A 671 41.33 54.97 -13.93
N ASP A 672 42.40 55.55 -13.44
CA ASP A 672 42.38 56.74 -12.62
C ASP A 672 41.56 57.79 -13.38
N GLU A 673 40.29 57.97 -13.02
CA GLU A 673 39.56 59.19 -13.33
C GLU A 673 40.01 60.25 -12.32
N ASP A 674 41.02 61.03 -12.74
CA ASP A 674 41.34 62.37 -12.22
C ASP A 674 40.17 63.36 -12.38
#